data_AF-A0A364LBR1-F1
#
_entry.id   AF-A0A364LBR1-F1
#
_cell.length_a   1.000
_cell.length_b   1.000
_cell.length_c   1.000
_cell.angle_alpha   90.00
_cell.angle_beta   90.00
_cell.angle_gamma   90.00
#
_symmetry.space_group_name_H-M   'P 1'
#
loop_
_entity.id
_entity.type
_entity.pdbx_description
1 polymer ?
#
loop_
_entity_poly.entity_id
_entity_poly.type
_entity_poly.pdbx_seq_one_letter_code
_entity_poly.pdbx_strand_id
1 'polypeptide(L)'
;MNPLALFSSFSNLPSIETRKALLILDFQNDFVRPNGRLPVRKTLDFIDLIPGLVQSFRRTGEVVWVRTQYEGSRPVIDDYGSEIIITSAGPLDTKNQKKGRHGREDSSSDVNDAVDPEAFLSGPDPACLPQTAGVQFPAPILAAIDHEHDIVIEKSDYSALQSPGMVLSLRSRFVTELYICGSLSNVSVYATALDAAQQGFAITLIEDCMGYRSFARHEEAVRRLADIVGANGISVQELLEEEDWEETHKIAHASSPAHPVAAQSETLVQSNMTPPSGIENVLGHLAVQNSPVTKRSSIAEPTATPSSKTNVHAADIIEADDNPYDYDDEPIVLPPSKYSRASTSRGMREARASGMNPSRVRRTKSGKSPSSRRPGSSAADSVTLGRASTSPVHTTTPNKAPNAASPESSAPTSLPSPPIAETTHAKKKKRIGKDYLGPEDSIAEGDSRIVYNLDLPTDAFGRIQKEVNWQKMYHLSGQVPRLVAVQGLIARDKSFPIYRHPADESPLLESFTQTVNAVRICAEQIVGHPLNHALIQMYRDGQDNISEHSDKTLDIVRGSSIVNVSLGAQRVMTLRTKKSASTDGEDGRQKQQVPMPHGSMFILGPQSNTKWLHGIRPDKRPESEKSREEKAYNGERISLTFRNIGTFINPGQGTIWGQGAVSERADAAREVIHGDASEAERLIRAFGSENRETEFDWDAVYGQGFDVVNFVEPAVAQIALSGDSITDMRVRLCLTENGMRYVVQPPETMDIQQIVYTSPDGNTVITGDIQILVHLASLNPSSELTRPGVEVVRGGDHLIQITQLGTAWHEYLLSGSKAEFGLLSSWNERLREADQHYISGSALTIDDIALWPILHQIETQKGVISGSSRYPYLSTYYQRIEKRGCVRVVLNEMAHERSH
;
A
#
# COMPACT_ATOMS: atom_id res chain seq x y z
N MET A 1 -36.87 -51.82 0.21
CA MET A 1 -36.67 -50.36 0.06
C MET A 1 -35.17 -50.12 0.03
N ASN A 2 -34.65 -49.26 -0.87
CA ASN A 2 -33.21 -49.14 -1.12
C ASN A 2 -32.63 -47.88 -0.42
N PRO A 3 -31.69 -48.00 0.54
CA PRO A 3 -31.14 -46.85 1.26
C PRO A 3 -30.29 -45.90 0.41
N LEU A 4 -29.88 -46.30 -0.80
CA LEU A 4 -29.12 -45.44 -1.72
C LEU A 4 -29.88 -44.18 -2.20
N ALA A 5 -31.20 -44.11 -1.99
CA ALA A 5 -32.01 -42.94 -2.35
C ALA A 5 -31.84 -41.71 -1.43
N LEU A 6 -31.11 -41.82 -0.31
CA LEU A 6 -30.93 -40.75 0.69
C LEU A 6 -29.54 -40.08 0.66
N PHE A 7 -28.59 -40.60 -0.12
CA PHE A 7 -27.25 -40.00 -0.27
C PHE A 7 -27.11 -39.14 -1.52
N SER A 8 -27.95 -39.35 -2.53
CA SER A 8 -28.04 -38.50 -3.73
C SER A 8 -28.66 -37.11 -3.49
N SER A 9 -29.12 -36.82 -2.27
CA SER A 9 -29.71 -35.52 -1.88
C SER A 9 -28.71 -34.56 -1.21
N PHE A 10 -27.53 -35.02 -0.77
CA PHE A 10 -26.54 -34.15 -0.12
C PHE A 10 -25.61 -33.40 -1.09
N SER A 11 -25.66 -33.73 -2.38
CA SER A 11 -24.99 -32.95 -3.44
C SER A 11 -25.58 -31.55 -3.64
N ASN A 12 -26.79 -31.30 -3.13
CA ASN A 12 -27.52 -30.03 -3.25
C ASN A 12 -27.82 -29.43 -1.86
N LEU A 13 -26.83 -29.40 -0.95
CA LEU A 13 -26.84 -28.35 0.08
C LEU A 13 -26.67 -27.01 -0.66
N PRO A 14 -27.60 -26.05 -0.53
CA PRO A 14 -27.45 -24.76 -1.19
C PRO A 14 -26.21 -24.06 -0.63
N SER A 15 -25.37 -23.55 -1.52
CA SER A 15 -24.41 -22.52 -1.16
C SER A 15 -25.19 -21.35 -0.56
N ILE A 16 -24.96 -21.03 0.71
CA ILE A 16 -25.53 -19.84 1.34
C ILE A 16 -24.83 -18.65 0.69
N GLU A 17 -25.50 -18.07 -0.30
CA GLU A 17 -24.99 -16.96 -1.10
C GLU A 17 -24.96 -15.70 -0.23
N THR A 18 -23.77 -15.39 0.27
CA THR A 18 -23.52 -14.24 1.15
C THR A 18 -23.74 -12.94 0.39
N ARG A 19 -24.48 -12.01 1.00
CA ARG A 19 -24.91 -10.77 0.35
C ARG A 19 -23.97 -9.59 0.64
N LYS A 20 -23.94 -8.67 -0.32
CA LYS A 20 -23.41 -7.32 -0.17
C LYS A 20 -24.52 -6.39 0.32
N ALA A 21 -24.19 -5.32 1.03
CA ALA A 21 -25.12 -4.22 1.29
C ALA A 21 -24.45 -2.85 1.16
N LEU A 22 -25.19 -1.88 0.62
CA LEU A 22 -24.79 -0.49 0.46
C LEU A 22 -25.39 0.36 1.59
N LEU A 23 -24.54 0.99 2.40
CA LEU A 23 -24.93 1.92 3.46
C LEU A 23 -24.64 3.36 3.02
N ILE A 24 -25.71 4.15 2.88
CA ILE A 24 -25.66 5.55 2.42
C ILE A 24 -25.97 6.46 3.60
N LEU A 25 -24.96 7.11 4.14
CA LEU A 25 -25.06 7.83 5.41
C LEU A 25 -25.26 9.34 5.23
N ASP A 26 -26.34 9.86 5.81
CA ASP A 26 -26.48 11.27 6.20
C ASP A 26 -26.36 12.29 5.04
N PHE A 27 -26.81 11.93 3.83
CA PHE A 27 -26.98 12.89 2.71
C PHE A 27 -28.19 13.83 2.90
N GLN A 28 -28.32 14.41 4.08
CA GLN A 28 -29.40 15.30 4.49
C GLN A 28 -29.09 16.77 4.15
N ASN A 29 -30.14 17.60 4.06
CA ASN A 29 -30.06 19.01 3.68
C ASN A 29 -29.03 19.82 4.49
N ASP A 30 -28.81 19.50 5.76
CA ASP A 30 -27.79 20.15 6.60
C ASP A 30 -26.35 19.92 6.15
N PHE A 31 -26.06 18.82 5.47
CA PHE A 31 -24.75 18.53 4.89
C PHE A 31 -24.69 18.84 3.39
N VAL A 32 -25.73 18.48 2.64
CA VAL A 32 -25.68 18.48 1.17
C VAL A 32 -25.96 19.84 0.54
N ARG A 33 -26.73 20.72 1.19
CA ARG A 33 -27.03 22.06 0.64
C ARG A 33 -25.96 23.08 1.04
N PRO A 34 -25.60 24.05 0.18
CA PRO A 34 -24.74 25.17 0.55
C PRO A 34 -25.28 26.00 1.74
N ASN A 35 -26.60 25.99 1.92
CA ASN A 35 -27.34 26.67 3.00
C ASN A 35 -27.48 25.80 4.27
N GLY A 36 -26.98 24.57 4.27
CA GLY A 36 -27.06 23.64 5.39
C GLY A 36 -26.21 24.09 6.58
N ARG A 37 -26.34 23.39 7.71
CA ARG A 37 -25.60 23.70 8.93
C ARG A 37 -24.12 23.28 8.89
N LEU A 38 -23.80 22.19 8.19
CA LEU A 38 -22.45 21.67 8.00
C LEU A 38 -22.20 21.30 6.53
N PRO A 39 -22.26 22.26 5.60
CA PRO A 39 -22.15 22.00 4.17
C PRO A 39 -20.82 21.31 3.84
N VAL A 40 -20.90 20.15 3.19
CA VAL A 40 -19.74 19.52 2.53
C VAL A 40 -19.45 20.20 1.20
N ARG A 41 -18.23 20.00 0.68
CA ARG A 41 -17.84 20.52 -0.63
C ARG A 41 -18.18 19.50 -1.72
N LYS A 42 -18.35 19.97 -2.96
CA LYS A 42 -18.46 19.12 -4.17
C LYS A 42 -19.62 18.12 -4.13
N THR A 43 -20.74 18.52 -3.52
CA THR A 43 -21.88 17.64 -3.27
C THR A 43 -22.60 17.16 -4.54
N LEU A 44 -22.60 17.97 -5.60
CA LEU A 44 -23.24 17.60 -6.88
C LEU A 44 -22.50 16.43 -7.51
N ASP A 45 -21.16 16.52 -7.51
CA ASP A 45 -20.20 15.57 -8.06
C ASP A 45 -20.45 14.13 -7.59
N PHE A 46 -20.99 13.94 -6.37
CA PHE A 46 -21.33 12.62 -5.84
C PHE A 46 -22.83 12.33 -5.73
N ILE A 47 -23.71 13.33 -5.56
CA ILE A 47 -25.16 13.08 -5.54
C ILE A 47 -25.65 12.53 -6.88
N ASP A 48 -25.06 12.97 -7.99
CA ASP A 48 -25.45 12.53 -9.33
C ASP A 48 -24.99 11.07 -9.62
N LEU A 49 -24.05 10.52 -8.83
CA LEU A 49 -23.61 9.12 -8.93
C LEU A 49 -24.53 8.14 -8.18
N ILE A 50 -25.18 8.59 -7.09
CA ILE A 50 -25.96 7.73 -6.19
C ILE A 50 -27.07 6.92 -6.90
N PRO A 51 -27.86 7.48 -7.85
CA PRO A 51 -28.90 6.70 -8.53
C PRO A 51 -28.35 5.50 -9.31
N GLY A 52 -27.17 5.62 -9.93
CA GLY A 52 -26.52 4.52 -10.65
C GLY A 52 -25.99 3.45 -9.70
N LEU A 53 -25.25 3.90 -8.68
CA LEU A 53 -24.71 3.05 -7.61
C LEU A 53 -25.81 2.22 -6.93
N VAL A 54 -26.88 2.86 -6.47
CA VAL A 54 -28.04 2.21 -5.83
C VAL A 54 -28.70 1.20 -6.76
N GLN A 55 -28.84 1.53 -8.04
CA GLN A 55 -29.49 0.65 -9.00
C GLN A 55 -28.67 -0.62 -9.33
N SER A 56 -27.36 -0.62 -9.07
CA SER A 56 -26.53 -1.83 -9.13
C SER A 56 -26.77 -2.72 -7.91
N PHE A 57 -26.65 -2.18 -6.69
CA PHE A 57 -26.86 -2.94 -5.45
C PHE A 57 -28.26 -3.55 -5.33
N ARG A 58 -29.31 -2.95 -5.91
CA ARG A 58 -30.64 -3.56 -5.99
C ARG A 58 -30.70 -4.88 -6.79
N ARG A 59 -29.68 -5.20 -7.60
CA ARG A 59 -29.56 -6.48 -8.32
C ARG A 59 -28.83 -7.53 -7.49
N THR A 60 -27.79 -7.12 -6.76
CA THR A 60 -26.77 -8.01 -6.16
C THR A 60 -26.81 -8.08 -4.62
N GLY A 61 -27.57 -7.21 -3.96
CA GLY A 61 -27.55 -7.06 -2.50
C GLY A 61 -28.70 -6.22 -1.92
N GLU A 62 -28.42 -5.54 -0.81
CA GLU A 62 -29.38 -4.71 -0.08
C GLU A 62 -28.96 -3.22 -0.12
N VAL A 63 -29.91 -2.28 -0.13
CA VAL A 63 -29.63 -0.84 -0.04
C VAL A 63 -30.21 -0.27 1.27
N VAL A 64 -29.38 0.49 2.00
CA VAL A 64 -29.70 1.03 3.33
C VAL A 64 -29.41 2.53 3.36
N TRP A 65 -30.47 3.33 3.30
CA TRP A 65 -30.41 4.77 3.48
C TRP A 65 -30.49 5.11 4.96
N VAL A 66 -29.51 5.87 5.45
CA VAL A 66 -29.44 6.26 6.86
C VAL A 66 -29.51 7.78 6.95
N ARG A 67 -30.33 8.28 7.86
CA ARG A 67 -30.38 9.70 8.23
C ARG A 67 -30.22 9.86 9.73
N THR A 68 -29.50 10.90 10.15
CA THR A 68 -29.38 11.25 11.56
C THR A 68 -30.53 12.15 11.97
N GLN A 69 -31.07 11.98 13.18
CA GLN A 69 -31.91 12.96 13.84
C GLN A 69 -31.35 13.23 15.23
N TYR A 70 -31.14 14.50 15.57
CA TYR A 70 -30.60 14.87 16.88
C TYR A 70 -31.64 14.68 17.98
N GLU A 71 -31.39 13.74 18.90
CA GLU A 71 -32.24 13.49 20.08
C GLU A 71 -31.58 13.93 21.40
N GLY A 72 -30.24 14.03 21.43
CA GLY A 72 -29.47 14.38 22.62
C GLY A 72 -27.97 14.46 22.33
N SER A 73 -27.21 15.04 23.27
CA SER A 73 -25.77 15.20 23.11
C SER A 73 -25.05 13.86 23.18
N ARG A 74 -24.17 13.58 22.20
CA ARG A 74 -23.40 12.34 22.09
C ARG A 74 -21.92 12.59 22.39
N PRO A 75 -21.19 11.66 23.02
CA PRO A 75 -19.77 11.80 23.26
C PRO A 75 -18.96 11.67 21.95
N VAL A 76 -17.75 12.23 21.93
CA VAL A 76 -16.79 12.09 20.80
C VAL A 76 -15.71 11.03 21.04
N ILE A 77 -15.66 10.52 22.28
CA ILE A 77 -14.72 9.52 22.79
C ILE A 77 -15.56 8.46 23.53
N ASP A 78 -15.20 7.19 23.44
CA ASP A 78 -15.91 6.09 24.10
C ASP A 78 -15.56 5.97 25.61
N ASP A 79 -16.23 5.05 26.31
CA ASP A 79 -15.98 4.77 27.74
C ASP A 79 -14.56 4.20 28.03
N TYR A 80 -13.79 3.87 27.00
CA TYR A 80 -12.42 3.33 27.07
C TYR A 80 -11.33 4.36 26.72
N GLY A 81 -11.70 5.53 26.19
CA GLY A 81 -10.79 6.60 25.78
C GLY A 81 -10.47 6.66 24.27
N SER A 82 -11.15 5.87 23.43
CA SER A 82 -10.96 5.85 21.97
C SER A 82 -11.75 6.96 21.26
N GLU A 83 -11.17 7.65 20.27
CA GLU A 83 -11.89 8.62 19.44
C GLU A 83 -12.97 7.91 18.57
N ILE A 84 -14.25 8.15 18.87
CA ILE A 84 -15.40 7.67 18.06
C ILE A 84 -15.44 8.40 16.71
N ILE A 85 -15.01 9.66 16.69
CA ILE A 85 -15.00 10.53 15.50
C ILE A 85 -13.70 11.35 15.43
N ILE A 86 -13.21 11.64 14.23
CA ILE A 86 -11.94 12.33 14.04
C ILE A 86 -12.18 13.84 13.97
N THR A 87 -11.94 14.51 15.10
CA THR A 87 -12.04 15.97 15.27
C THR A 87 -10.69 16.68 15.23
N SER A 88 -9.56 15.96 15.28
CA SER A 88 -8.22 16.52 15.12
C SER A 88 -7.48 15.87 13.95
N ALA A 89 -6.78 16.68 13.16
CA ALA A 89 -5.94 16.20 12.05
C ALA A 89 -4.46 16.05 12.48
N GLY A 90 -4.24 15.51 13.68
CA GLY A 90 -2.92 15.44 14.30
C GLY A 90 -2.41 16.77 14.87
N PRO A 91 -1.12 16.84 15.30
CA PRO A 91 -0.60 17.92 16.15
C PRO A 91 -0.62 19.34 15.57
N LEU A 92 -0.81 19.48 14.26
CA LEU A 92 -0.70 20.77 13.55
C LEU A 92 -1.84 21.76 13.86
N ASP A 93 -3.03 21.28 14.25
CA ASP A 93 -4.18 22.15 14.58
C ASP A 93 -3.97 22.94 15.90
N THR A 94 -3.07 22.47 16.77
CA THR A 94 -2.81 23.09 18.09
C THR A 94 -2.26 24.53 18.02
N LYS A 95 -1.71 24.94 16.86
CA LYS A 95 -0.97 26.21 16.72
C LYS A 95 -1.85 27.48 16.72
N ASN A 96 -3.18 27.37 16.73
CA ASN A 96 -4.08 28.53 16.81
C ASN A 96 -4.53 28.91 18.24
N GLN A 97 -4.21 28.12 19.28
CA GLN A 97 -4.45 28.57 20.66
C GLN A 97 -3.45 29.68 21.05
N LYS A 98 -3.93 30.93 21.03
CA LYS A 98 -3.18 32.11 21.49
C LYS A 98 -2.73 31.91 22.95
N LYS A 99 -1.42 31.83 23.18
CA LYS A 99 -0.84 31.70 24.54
C LYS A 99 -1.17 32.91 25.42
N GLY A 100 -2.26 32.80 26.16
CA GLY A 100 -2.60 33.64 27.30
C GLY A 100 -1.51 33.56 28.37
N ARG A 101 -1.23 34.69 29.03
CA ARG A 101 -0.11 34.83 29.97
C ARG A 101 -0.58 34.48 31.38
N HIS A 102 0.14 33.60 32.08
CA HIS A 102 -0.24 33.09 33.39
C HIS A 102 -0.64 34.17 34.42
N GLY A 103 -1.75 33.90 35.11
CA GLY A 103 -2.06 34.37 36.46
C GLY A 103 -2.61 33.18 37.27
N ARG A 104 -2.33 33.13 38.57
CA ARG A 104 -2.93 32.17 39.52
C ARG A 104 -4.00 32.92 40.31
N GLU A 105 -5.21 32.37 40.37
CA GLU A 105 -6.16 32.54 41.48
C GLU A 105 -7.27 31.48 41.36
N ASP A 106 -7.78 30.99 42.48
CA ASP A 106 -8.78 29.91 42.54
C ASP A 106 -10.21 30.48 42.51
N SER A 107 -11.07 29.99 41.61
CA SER A 107 -12.52 29.79 41.86
C SER A 107 -13.24 29.16 40.66
N SER A 108 -14.48 28.74 40.90
CA SER A 108 -15.38 27.95 40.04
C SER A 108 -15.76 28.57 38.69
N SER A 109 -16.11 27.67 37.75
CA SER A 109 -16.93 27.86 36.53
C SER A 109 -16.45 28.89 35.50
N ASP A 110 -15.86 28.40 34.41
CA ASP A 110 -16.61 28.21 33.15
C ASP A 110 -15.91 27.19 32.25
N VAL A 111 -16.59 26.08 31.93
CA VAL A 111 -16.08 25.05 31.01
C VAL A 111 -16.65 25.33 29.62
N ASN A 112 -15.86 25.97 28.77
CA ASN A 112 -16.14 26.18 27.35
C ASN A 112 -14.86 25.95 26.53
N ASP A 113 -14.26 24.77 26.68
CA ASP A 113 -13.45 24.20 25.61
C ASP A 113 -14.39 23.97 24.42
N ALA A 114 -14.13 24.68 23.33
CA ALA A 114 -15.06 24.73 22.20
C ALA A 114 -15.07 23.39 21.45
N VAL A 115 -16.15 22.62 21.66
CA VAL A 115 -16.43 21.38 20.92
C VAL A 115 -16.36 21.64 19.42
N ASP A 116 -15.66 20.77 18.68
CA ASP A 116 -15.41 20.99 17.26
C ASP A 116 -16.72 21.05 16.44
N PRO A 117 -16.87 21.98 15.48
CA PRO A 117 -18.09 22.10 14.68
C PRO A 117 -18.49 20.84 13.89
N GLU A 118 -17.56 19.93 13.57
CA GLU A 118 -17.87 18.67 12.89
C GLU A 118 -18.37 17.58 13.86
N ALA A 119 -18.18 17.76 15.17
CA ALA A 119 -18.82 16.95 16.22
C ALA A 119 -20.29 17.36 16.41
N PHE A 120 -21.08 17.12 15.35
CA PHE A 120 -22.39 17.72 15.12
C PHE A 120 -23.52 17.21 16.03
N LEU A 121 -23.27 16.14 16.80
CA LEU A 121 -24.15 15.65 17.87
C LEU A 121 -23.61 15.99 19.26
N SER A 122 -22.44 16.62 19.38
CA SER A 122 -21.75 16.86 20.66
C SER A 122 -21.73 18.33 21.06
N GLY A 123 -21.66 19.25 20.07
CA GLY A 123 -21.58 20.69 20.33
C GLY A 123 -22.91 21.34 20.78
N PRO A 124 -22.85 22.60 21.25
CA PRO A 124 -24.04 23.35 21.70
C PRO A 124 -25.00 23.75 20.56
N ASP A 125 -24.55 23.59 19.31
CA ASP A 125 -25.23 24.04 18.10
C ASP A 125 -25.46 22.85 17.11
N PRO A 126 -26.11 21.76 17.52
CA PRO A 126 -26.15 20.49 16.77
C PRO A 126 -26.87 20.57 15.41
N ALA A 127 -26.52 19.65 14.51
CA ALA A 127 -27.14 19.51 13.18
C ALA A 127 -28.19 18.39 13.13
N CYS A 128 -28.99 18.35 12.05
CA CYS A 128 -30.08 17.40 11.86
C CYS A 128 -31.15 17.45 12.96
N LEU A 129 -31.49 18.67 13.41
CA LEU A 129 -32.52 18.92 14.40
C LEU A 129 -33.91 18.45 13.90
N PRO A 130 -34.72 17.78 14.75
CA PRO A 130 -36.08 17.35 14.42
C PRO A 130 -36.94 18.48 13.86
N GLN A 131 -37.87 18.14 12.96
CA GLN A 131 -38.83 19.07 12.34
C GLN A 131 -38.24 20.24 11.53
N THR A 132 -36.91 20.29 11.34
CA THR A 132 -36.27 21.29 10.47
C THR A 132 -36.28 20.89 9.00
N ALA A 133 -35.92 21.82 8.11
CA ALA A 133 -35.59 21.47 6.73
C ALA A 133 -34.25 20.71 6.63
N GLY A 134 -33.32 20.91 7.58
CA GLY A 134 -31.97 20.36 7.59
C GLY A 134 -31.91 18.84 7.73
N VAL A 135 -32.77 18.27 8.58
CA VAL A 135 -32.89 16.81 8.82
C VAL A 135 -33.50 16.04 7.64
N GLN A 136 -34.12 16.70 6.66
CA GLN A 136 -34.72 16.03 5.50
C GLN A 136 -33.67 15.70 4.43
N PHE A 137 -33.88 14.63 3.67
CA PHE A 137 -33.12 14.39 2.43
C PHE A 137 -33.44 15.46 1.36
N PRO A 138 -32.52 15.76 0.42
CA PRO A 138 -32.79 16.63 -0.72
C PRO A 138 -33.60 15.87 -1.80
N ALA A 139 -34.23 16.61 -2.72
CA ALA A 139 -35.09 16.03 -3.75
C ALA A 139 -34.44 14.95 -4.64
N PRO A 140 -33.14 15.05 -5.06
CA PRO A 140 -32.51 13.98 -5.84
C PRO A 140 -32.40 12.65 -5.07
N ILE A 141 -32.08 12.70 -3.77
CA ILE A 141 -32.00 11.52 -2.91
C ILE A 141 -33.40 10.94 -2.64
N LEU A 142 -34.40 11.80 -2.38
CA LEU A 142 -35.80 11.36 -2.25
C LEU A 142 -36.35 10.73 -3.55
N ALA A 143 -35.83 11.09 -4.72
CA ALA A 143 -36.18 10.47 -5.99
C ALA A 143 -35.37 9.21 -6.32
N ALA A 144 -34.26 8.97 -5.60
CA ALA A 144 -33.42 7.79 -5.75
C ALA A 144 -33.85 6.64 -4.82
N ILE A 145 -34.48 6.94 -3.68
CA ILE A 145 -35.01 5.93 -2.73
C ILE A 145 -36.21 5.18 -3.36
N ASP A 146 -36.16 3.86 -3.29
CA ASP A 146 -37.29 2.96 -3.56
C ASP A 146 -37.88 2.49 -2.22
N HIS A 147 -39.11 2.88 -1.92
CA HIS A 147 -39.78 2.55 -0.66
C HIS A 147 -40.34 1.12 -0.58
N GLU A 148 -40.32 0.35 -1.67
CA GLU A 148 -40.71 -1.07 -1.69
C GLU A 148 -39.49 -1.99 -1.51
N HIS A 149 -38.30 -1.57 -1.96
CA HIS A 149 -37.10 -2.40 -1.98
C HIS A 149 -35.97 -1.94 -1.04
N ASP A 150 -35.81 -0.64 -0.77
CA ASP A 150 -34.72 -0.14 0.06
C ASP A 150 -35.10 -0.07 1.55
N ILE A 151 -34.10 -0.22 2.43
CA ILE A 151 -34.23 0.04 3.86
C ILE A 151 -33.97 1.53 4.12
N VAL A 152 -34.87 2.21 4.83
CA VAL A 152 -34.65 3.59 5.31
C VAL A 152 -34.64 3.61 6.84
N ILE A 153 -33.54 4.05 7.44
CA ILE A 153 -33.30 4.04 8.89
C ILE A 153 -32.97 5.45 9.41
N GLU A 154 -33.47 5.73 10.61
CA GLU A 154 -33.11 6.89 11.41
C GLU A 154 -32.10 6.46 12.50
N LYS A 155 -31.07 7.28 12.73
CA LYS A 155 -30.12 7.13 13.84
C LYS A 155 -30.05 8.41 14.65
N SER A 156 -29.73 8.34 15.93
CA SER A 156 -29.45 9.53 16.75
C SER A 156 -28.05 9.52 17.37
N ASP A 157 -27.21 8.59 16.90
CA ASP A 157 -25.80 8.40 17.24
C ASP A 157 -24.90 8.58 16.00
N TYR A 158 -23.58 8.65 16.19
CA TYR A 158 -22.65 8.84 15.08
C TYR A 158 -22.62 7.64 14.13
N SER A 159 -22.62 6.42 14.65
CA SER A 159 -22.65 5.16 13.92
C SER A 159 -24.08 4.71 13.56
N ALA A 160 -24.26 4.17 12.35
CA ALA A 160 -25.52 3.57 11.93
C ALA A 160 -25.82 2.19 12.53
N LEU A 161 -24.81 1.47 13.02
CA LEU A 161 -25.01 0.13 13.60
C LEU A 161 -25.53 0.16 15.04
N GLN A 162 -25.48 1.33 15.69
CA GLN A 162 -26.04 1.58 17.02
C GLN A 162 -27.58 1.75 16.98
N SER A 163 -28.18 1.98 15.79
CA SER A 163 -29.64 1.95 15.63
C SER A 163 -30.20 0.55 15.94
N PRO A 164 -31.17 0.43 16.87
CA PRO A 164 -31.69 -0.86 17.32
C PRO A 164 -32.14 -1.79 16.18
N GLY A 165 -31.58 -3.00 16.15
CA GLY A 165 -31.93 -4.02 15.17
C GLY A 165 -31.17 -3.96 13.83
N MET A 166 -30.37 -2.92 13.55
CA MET A 166 -29.60 -2.79 12.30
C MET A 166 -28.72 -4.02 12.02
N VAL A 167 -27.82 -4.36 12.95
CA VAL A 167 -26.91 -5.52 12.82
C VAL A 167 -27.67 -6.84 12.68
N LEU A 168 -28.82 -6.97 13.36
CA LEU A 168 -29.66 -8.17 13.27
C LEU A 168 -30.38 -8.28 11.92
N SER A 169 -30.81 -7.16 11.33
CA SER A 169 -31.39 -7.10 9.98
C SER A 169 -30.36 -7.48 8.91
N LEU A 170 -29.13 -6.96 9.01
CA LEU A 170 -28.05 -7.32 8.09
C LEU A 170 -27.70 -8.82 8.18
N ARG A 171 -27.53 -9.34 9.40
CA ARG A 171 -27.23 -10.77 9.62
C ARG A 171 -28.38 -11.70 9.21
N SER A 172 -29.64 -11.31 9.40
CA SER A 172 -30.80 -12.15 8.97
C SER A 172 -30.97 -12.21 7.45
N ARG A 173 -30.35 -11.30 6.71
CA ARG A 173 -30.27 -11.28 5.24
C ARG A 173 -28.96 -11.88 4.70
N PHE A 174 -28.16 -12.53 5.56
CA PHE A 174 -26.85 -13.10 5.23
C PHE A 174 -25.85 -12.10 4.60
N VAL A 175 -25.94 -10.83 4.98
CA VAL A 175 -24.98 -9.81 4.55
C VAL A 175 -23.64 -10.03 5.27
N THR A 176 -22.54 -10.04 4.52
CA THR A 176 -21.16 -10.15 5.04
C THR A 176 -20.25 -9.01 4.60
N GLU A 177 -20.57 -8.36 3.48
CA GLU A 177 -19.81 -7.24 2.90
C GLU A 177 -20.64 -5.96 2.98
N LEU A 178 -20.07 -4.90 3.57
CA LEU A 178 -20.68 -3.57 3.65
C LEU A 178 -19.88 -2.58 2.81
N TYR A 179 -20.57 -1.99 1.83
CA TYR A 179 -20.09 -0.89 1.03
C TYR A 179 -20.63 0.42 1.62
N ILE A 180 -19.76 1.31 2.07
CA ILE A 180 -20.15 2.46 2.89
C ILE A 180 -19.78 3.78 2.19
N CYS A 181 -20.76 4.68 2.08
CA CYS A 181 -20.58 6.05 1.59
C CYS A 181 -21.40 7.03 2.44
N GLY A 182 -21.20 8.34 2.28
CA GLY A 182 -21.96 9.34 3.06
C GLY A 182 -21.17 10.53 3.58
N SER A 183 -21.74 11.25 4.54
CA SER A 183 -21.23 12.51 5.09
C SER A 183 -21.35 12.57 6.62
N LEU A 184 -20.36 12.96 7.41
CA LEU A 184 -18.97 13.28 7.06
C LEU A 184 -18.11 12.02 7.10
N SER A 185 -17.13 11.92 6.20
CA SER A 185 -16.21 10.78 6.13
C SER A 185 -15.46 10.55 7.46
N ASN A 186 -15.06 11.64 8.12
CA ASN A 186 -14.33 11.63 9.40
C ASN A 186 -15.21 11.52 10.64
N VAL A 187 -16.54 11.36 10.46
CA VAL A 187 -17.52 11.34 11.56
C VAL A 187 -18.40 10.09 11.42
N SER A 188 -19.50 10.16 10.67
CA SER A 188 -20.49 9.08 10.63
C SER A 188 -20.11 7.91 9.72
N VAL A 189 -19.30 8.13 8.67
CA VAL A 189 -18.71 7.00 7.92
C VAL A 189 -17.67 6.29 8.78
N TYR A 190 -16.74 7.04 9.40
CA TYR A 190 -15.73 6.49 10.30
C TYR A 190 -16.33 5.68 11.45
N ALA A 191 -17.28 6.24 12.21
CA ALA A 191 -17.92 5.54 13.31
C ALA A 191 -18.69 4.28 12.86
N THR A 192 -19.40 4.35 11.73
CA THR A 192 -20.15 3.20 11.21
C THR A 192 -19.23 2.09 10.70
N ALA A 193 -18.12 2.43 10.05
CA ALA A 193 -17.13 1.47 9.57
C ALA A 193 -16.35 0.83 10.73
N LEU A 194 -16.02 1.59 11.79
CA LEU A 194 -15.35 1.05 12.98
C LEU A 194 -16.25 0.03 13.70
N ASP A 195 -17.53 0.36 13.92
CA ASP A 195 -18.51 -0.59 14.49
C ASP A 195 -18.74 -1.81 13.58
N ALA A 196 -18.72 -1.63 12.25
CA ALA A 196 -18.90 -2.73 11.29
C ALA A 196 -17.80 -3.78 11.40
N ALA A 197 -16.56 -3.34 11.58
CA ALA A 197 -15.42 -4.21 11.77
C ALA A 197 -15.52 -5.01 13.07
N GLN A 198 -15.91 -4.35 14.17
CA GLN A 198 -16.18 -5.01 15.45
C GLN A 198 -17.32 -6.05 15.37
N GLN A 199 -18.25 -5.89 14.42
CA GLN A 199 -19.30 -6.86 14.14
C GLN A 199 -18.93 -7.90 13.07
N GLY A 200 -17.68 -7.91 12.59
CA GLY A 200 -17.15 -8.92 11.67
C GLY A 200 -17.62 -8.79 10.22
N PHE A 201 -18.06 -7.61 9.78
CA PHE A 201 -18.32 -7.33 8.37
C PHE A 201 -17.03 -6.97 7.63
N ALA A 202 -16.88 -7.43 6.39
CA ALA A 202 -15.87 -6.92 5.47
C ALA A 202 -16.31 -5.54 4.95
N ILE A 203 -15.39 -4.58 4.84
CA ILE A 203 -15.72 -3.18 4.54
C ILE A 203 -15.06 -2.70 3.26
N THR A 204 -15.85 -2.06 2.40
CA THR A 204 -15.39 -1.27 1.27
C THR A 204 -15.93 0.16 1.38
N LEU A 205 -15.08 1.15 1.18
CA LEU A 205 -15.42 2.57 1.16
C LEU A 205 -15.54 3.05 -0.28
N ILE A 206 -16.64 3.74 -0.59
CA ILE A 206 -16.85 4.32 -1.92
C ILE A 206 -16.28 5.75 -1.91
N GLU A 207 -15.03 5.89 -2.38
CA GLU A 207 -14.20 7.10 -2.21
C GLU A 207 -14.84 8.34 -2.82
N ASP A 208 -15.40 8.20 -4.02
CA ASP A 208 -16.06 9.25 -4.79
C ASP A 208 -17.47 9.58 -4.25
N CYS A 209 -18.00 8.82 -3.30
CA CYS A 209 -19.26 9.10 -2.59
C CYS A 209 -19.08 9.46 -1.10
N MET A 210 -17.89 9.94 -0.70
CA MET A 210 -17.64 10.45 0.66
C MET A 210 -17.62 11.98 0.73
N GLY A 211 -18.59 12.55 1.47
CA GLY A 211 -18.65 13.97 1.78
C GLY A 211 -17.71 14.36 2.93
N TYR A 212 -16.93 15.42 2.76
CA TYR A 212 -16.04 15.96 3.80
C TYR A 212 -15.93 17.49 3.77
N ARG A 213 -15.37 18.03 4.85
CA ARG A 213 -15.19 19.48 5.08
C ARG A 213 -13.73 19.86 5.25
N SER A 214 -12.99 19.12 6.08
CA SER A 214 -11.52 19.13 6.11
C SER A 214 -10.94 17.94 5.35
N PHE A 215 -10.15 18.19 4.31
CA PHE A 215 -9.47 17.10 3.56
C PHE A 215 -8.48 16.34 4.46
N ALA A 216 -7.78 17.01 5.38
CA ALA A 216 -6.84 16.35 6.27
C ALA A 216 -7.51 15.38 7.26
N ARG A 217 -8.74 15.71 7.72
CA ARG A 217 -9.54 14.77 8.55
C ARG A 217 -10.11 13.63 7.73
N HIS A 218 -10.43 13.86 6.45
CA HIS A 218 -10.82 12.81 5.49
C HIS A 218 -9.66 11.84 5.20
N GLU A 219 -8.47 12.37 4.87
CA GLU A 219 -7.23 11.60 4.64
C GLU A 219 -6.87 10.76 5.88
N GLU A 220 -6.93 11.34 7.08
CA GLU A 220 -6.71 10.62 8.35
C GLU A 220 -7.80 9.57 8.64
N ALA A 221 -9.07 9.82 8.31
CA ALA A 221 -10.16 8.86 8.51
C ALA A 221 -10.05 7.65 7.58
N VAL A 222 -9.79 7.88 6.28
CA VAL A 222 -9.58 6.79 5.32
C VAL A 222 -8.32 5.99 5.68
N ARG A 223 -7.23 6.67 6.07
CA ARG A 223 -6.01 6.02 6.57
C ARG A 223 -6.29 5.14 7.78
N ARG A 224 -6.94 5.67 8.83
CA ARG A 224 -7.27 4.88 10.03
C ARG A 224 -8.19 3.71 9.73
N LEU A 225 -9.13 3.82 8.78
CA LEU A 225 -9.98 2.69 8.41
C LEU A 225 -9.22 1.61 7.62
N ALA A 226 -8.30 2.00 6.74
CA ALA A 226 -7.40 1.04 6.09
C ALA A 226 -6.47 0.35 7.11
N ASP A 227 -5.87 1.11 8.03
CA ASP A 227 -4.89 0.61 9.00
C ASP A 227 -5.50 -0.20 10.16
N ILE A 228 -6.68 0.18 10.66
CA ILE A 228 -7.32 -0.43 11.85
C ILE A 228 -8.30 -1.54 11.46
N VAL A 229 -9.07 -1.36 10.37
CA VAL A 229 -10.15 -2.28 10.00
C VAL A 229 -9.98 -2.94 8.63
N GLY A 230 -8.86 -2.70 7.94
CA GLY A 230 -8.59 -3.31 6.64
C GLY A 230 -9.56 -2.91 5.52
N ALA A 231 -10.20 -1.73 5.65
CA ALA A 231 -11.19 -1.28 4.69
C ALA A 231 -10.55 -0.99 3.31
N ASN A 232 -11.16 -1.54 2.25
CA ASN A 232 -10.74 -1.28 0.88
C ASN A 232 -11.36 0.02 0.35
N GLY A 233 -10.69 0.74 -0.55
CA GLY A 233 -11.25 1.86 -1.29
C GLY A 233 -11.63 1.47 -2.72
N ILE A 234 -12.80 1.89 -3.19
CA ILE A 234 -13.25 1.74 -4.58
C ILE A 234 -13.95 3.01 -5.07
N SER A 235 -14.01 3.23 -6.39
CA SER A 235 -14.87 4.24 -7.00
C SER A 235 -16.17 3.61 -7.51
N VAL A 236 -17.24 4.40 -7.68
CA VAL A 236 -18.50 3.92 -8.29
C VAL A 236 -18.24 3.33 -9.68
N GLN A 237 -17.38 3.98 -10.47
CA GLN A 237 -17.04 3.52 -11.81
C GLN A 237 -16.29 2.17 -11.80
N GLU A 238 -15.27 2.01 -10.94
CA GLU A 238 -14.53 0.74 -10.84
C GLU A 238 -15.42 -0.40 -10.30
N LEU A 239 -16.38 -0.11 -9.42
CA LEU A 239 -17.35 -1.10 -8.91
C LEU A 239 -18.34 -1.58 -9.98
N LEU A 240 -18.86 -0.65 -10.80
CA LEU A 240 -19.75 -1.00 -11.92
C LEU A 240 -18.99 -1.82 -12.99
N GLU A 241 -17.72 -1.50 -13.26
CA GLU A 241 -16.87 -2.27 -14.17
C GLU A 241 -16.58 -3.69 -13.65
N GLU A 242 -16.45 -3.90 -12.33
CA GLU A 242 -16.32 -5.24 -11.75
C GLU A 242 -17.62 -6.06 -11.84
N GLU A 243 -18.79 -5.45 -11.57
CA GLU A 243 -20.09 -6.14 -11.68
C GLU A 243 -20.46 -6.50 -13.13
N ASP A 244 -20.25 -5.60 -14.11
CA ASP A 244 -20.49 -5.87 -15.54
C ASP A 244 -19.58 -7.00 -16.06
N TRP A 245 -18.34 -7.10 -15.57
CA TRP A 245 -17.41 -8.19 -15.91
C TRP A 245 -17.86 -9.53 -15.32
N GLU A 246 -18.33 -9.54 -14.08
CA GLU A 246 -18.94 -10.72 -13.44
C GLU A 246 -20.21 -11.20 -14.17
N GLU A 247 -21.15 -10.30 -14.51
CA GLU A 247 -22.35 -10.67 -15.27
C GLU A 247 -21.98 -11.24 -16.66
N THR A 248 -21.01 -10.62 -17.35
CA THR A 248 -20.53 -11.09 -18.65
C THR A 248 -19.94 -12.50 -18.58
N HIS A 249 -19.12 -12.81 -17.55
CA HIS A 249 -18.61 -14.16 -17.34
C HIS A 249 -19.72 -15.17 -17.02
N LYS A 250 -20.69 -14.81 -16.15
CA LYS A 250 -21.82 -15.68 -15.79
C LYS A 250 -22.66 -16.05 -17.04
N ILE A 251 -22.89 -15.08 -17.95
CA ILE A 251 -23.61 -15.30 -19.21
C ILE A 251 -22.80 -16.19 -20.17
N ALA A 252 -21.49 -15.93 -20.33
CA ALA A 252 -20.62 -16.73 -21.21
C ALA A 252 -20.57 -18.21 -20.82
N HIS A 253 -20.53 -18.51 -19.51
CA HIS A 253 -20.54 -19.88 -19.00
C HIS A 253 -21.92 -20.56 -19.06
N ALA A 254 -23.03 -19.79 -19.04
CA ALA A 254 -24.38 -20.33 -19.21
C ALA A 254 -24.71 -20.77 -20.65
N SER A 255 -24.02 -20.22 -21.65
CA SER A 255 -24.35 -20.38 -23.08
C SER A 255 -23.64 -21.54 -23.81
N SER A 256 -23.49 -22.71 -23.17
CA SER A 256 -22.90 -23.92 -23.80
C SER A 256 -23.88 -25.12 -23.87
N PRO A 257 -24.62 -25.32 -24.98
CA PRO A 257 -25.45 -26.48 -25.21
C PRO A 257 -24.64 -27.69 -25.71
N ALA A 258 -24.96 -28.90 -25.21
CA ALA A 258 -24.37 -30.14 -25.73
C ALA A 258 -24.88 -30.48 -27.14
N HIS A 259 -23.97 -30.82 -28.07
CA HIS A 259 -24.31 -31.21 -29.44
C HIS A 259 -25.02 -32.57 -29.53
N PRO A 260 -25.93 -32.73 -30.52
CA PRO A 260 -25.71 -33.81 -31.50
C PRO A 260 -26.07 -33.48 -32.96
N VAL A 261 -25.19 -33.93 -33.88
CA VAL A 261 -25.46 -34.46 -35.23
C VAL A 261 -26.22 -33.60 -36.29
N ALA A 262 -25.41 -32.95 -37.15
CA ALA A 262 -25.51 -32.82 -38.62
C ALA A 262 -26.84 -32.55 -39.36
N ALA A 263 -26.89 -31.43 -40.13
CA ALA A 263 -27.14 -31.44 -41.59
C ALA A 263 -26.97 -30.05 -42.27
N GLN A 264 -26.18 -30.02 -43.36
CA GLN A 264 -26.25 -29.19 -44.60
C GLN A 264 -26.38 -27.63 -44.58
N SER A 265 -25.88 -27.05 -45.68
CA SER A 265 -25.83 -25.65 -46.17
C SER A 265 -27.08 -24.77 -45.89
N GLU A 266 -27.02 -23.42 -45.83
CA GLU A 266 -26.52 -22.50 -46.88
C GLU A 266 -26.07 -21.08 -46.42
N THR A 267 -25.36 -20.45 -47.37
CA THR A 267 -24.90 -19.08 -47.65
C THR A 267 -25.56 -17.79 -47.08
N LEU A 268 -24.71 -16.74 -46.97
CA LEU A 268 -24.91 -15.27 -47.18
C LEU A 268 -25.04 -14.25 -46.00
N VAL A 269 -24.00 -13.40 -45.91
CA VAL A 269 -24.01 -11.92 -45.74
C VAL A 269 -24.52 -11.26 -44.43
N GLN A 270 -23.53 -10.84 -43.64
CA GLN A 270 -23.38 -9.55 -42.93
C GLN A 270 -24.58 -8.57 -42.84
N SER A 271 -24.86 -8.12 -41.62
CA SER A 271 -25.17 -6.72 -41.33
C SER A 271 -24.46 -6.28 -40.03
N ASN A 272 -23.86 -5.09 -40.03
CA ASN A 272 -23.09 -4.58 -38.88
C ASN A 272 -24.02 -3.87 -37.88
N MET A 273 -23.85 -4.14 -36.58
CA MET A 273 -24.32 -3.27 -35.50
C MET A 273 -23.27 -3.19 -34.38
N THR A 274 -22.49 -2.11 -34.37
CA THR A 274 -21.63 -1.71 -33.24
C THR A 274 -22.34 -0.62 -32.41
N PRO A 275 -22.77 -0.91 -31.17
CA PRO A 275 -22.95 0.08 -30.11
C PRO A 275 -21.59 0.46 -29.47
N PRO A 276 -21.51 1.50 -28.61
CA PRO A 276 -20.40 2.44 -28.70
C PRO A 276 -19.22 2.22 -27.74
N SER A 277 -18.07 2.77 -28.13
CA SER A 277 -16.94 3.05 -27.25
C SER A 277 -17.31 4.01 -26.11
N GLY A 278 -17.05 3.60 -24.88
CA GLY A 278 -17.02 4.53 -23.74
C GLY A 278 -15.84 5.50 -23.84
N ILE A 279 -16.12 6.74 -23.44
CA ILE A 279 -15.16 7.75 -22.99
C ILE A 279 -15.64 7.96 -21.54
N GLU A 280 -14.91 7.41 -20.56
CA GLU A 280 -13.92 8.18 -19.79
C GLU A 280 -14.58 9.45 -19.19
N ASN A 281 -14.89 9.51 -17.88
CA ASN A 281 -14.61 10.66 -16.98
C ASN A 281 -15.26 10.50 -15.59
N VAL A 282 -14.47 10.25 -14.54
CA VAL A 282 -14.54 11.00 -13.26
C VAL A 282 -13.15 10.97 -12.63
N LEU A 283 -12.37 12.04 -12.82
CA LEU A 283 -11.47 12.58 -11.78
C LEU A 283 -10.92 13.98 -12.11
N GLY A 284 -11.71 14.78 -12.81
CA GLY A 284 -11.47 16.22 -12.91
C GLY A 284 -11.73 16.94 -11.57
N HIS A 285 -11.09 18.09 -11.42
CA HIS A 285 -11.37 19.10 -10.39
C HIS A 285 -11.12 18.69 -8.91
N LEU A 286 -9.92 19.02 -8.43
CA LEU A 286 -9.79 19.80 -7.19
C LEU A 286 -8.82 20.99 -7.35
N ALA A 287 -8.95 21.70 -8.48
CA ALA A 287 -8.23 22.95 -8.71
C ALA A 287 -8.88 24.11 -7.94
N VAL A 288 -8.11 24.76 -7.07
CA VAL A 288 -8.47 26.07 -6.48
C VAL A 288 -7.71 27.16 -7.24
N GLN A 289 -8.44 28.13 -7.77
CA GLN A 289 -7.86 29.19 -8.62
C GLN A 289 -7.15 30.28 -7.79
N ASN A 290 -6.00 30.73 -8.29
CA ASN A 290 -5.34 31.96 -7.85
C ASN A 290 -5.74 33.15 -8.73
N SER A 291 -6.12 34.28 -8.12
CA SER A 291 -6.15 35.61 -8.75
C SER A 291 -6.52 36.73 -7.75
N PRO A 292 -6.19 38.00 -7.99
CA PRO A 292 -5.17 38.54 -8.91
C PRO A 292 -4.19 39.52 -8.20
N VAL A 293 -3.06 39.83 -8.85
CA VAL A 293 -2.21 40.98 -8.46
C VAL A 293 -1.91 41.85 -9.68
N THR A 294 -2.34 43.11 -9.65
CA THR A 294 -2.09 44.08 -10.73
C THR A 294 -1.20 45.24 -10.30
N LYS A 295 -0.02 45.32 -10.95
CA LYS A 295 0.77 46.52 -11.25
C LYS A 295 0.91 47.62 -10.18
N ARG A 296 2.15 47.80 -9.71
CA ARG A 296 2.80 49.13 -9.79
C ARG A 296 4.27 49.00 -10.15
N SER A 297 4.83 50.05 -10.74
CA SER A 297 6.11 50.04 -11.45
C SER A 297 7.07 51.12 -10.94
N SER A 298 8.36 50.78 -10.93
CA SER A 298 9.53 51.67 -11.20
C SER A 298 9.65 53.04 -10.50
N ILE A 299 10.83 53.33 -9.93
CA ILE A 299 11.74 54.39 -10.45
C ILE A 299 13.09 54.42 -9.68
N ALA A 300 14.18 54.52 -10.47
CA ALA A 300 15.52 55.07 -10.19
C ALA A 300 16.41 54.58 -9.00
N GLU A 301 17.56 54.02 -9.42
CA GLU A 301 18.97 54.29 -9.03
C GLU A 301 19.31 55.78 -8.67
N PRO A 302 20.53 56.19 -8.17
CA PRO A 302 21.86 55.63 -8.54
C PRO A 302 23.04 55.65 -7.52
N THR A 303 24.16 55.02 -7.94
CA THR A 303 25.58 55.29 -7.55
C THR A 303 26.05 55.01 -6.10
N ALA A 304 27.32 54.68 -5.81
CA ALA A 304 28.54 54.66 -6.65
C ALA A 304 29.48 53.46 -6.37
N THR A 305 30.36 53.17 -7.33
CA THR A 305 31.59 52.34 -7.23
C THR A 305 32.80 53.20 -7.67
N PRO A 306 34.01 52.73 -8.06
CA PRO A 306 34.78 51.52 -7.72
C PRO A 306 36.28 51.81 -7.38
N SER A 307 37.04 50.76 -7.00
CA SER A 307 38.46 50.58 -7.41
C SER A 307 38.86 49.11 -7.18
N SER A 308 39.19 48.27 -8.18
CA SER A 308 40.28 48.31 -9.21
C SER A 308 41.67 48.03 -8.59
N LYS A 309 42.49 47.07 -9.07
CA LYS A 309 43.00 46.82 -10.45
C LYS A 309 43.49 45.35 -10.65
N THR A 310 43.14 44.62 -11.73
CA THR A 310 43.86 44.37 -13.04
C THR A 310 45.27 43.75 -12.94
N ASN A 311 45.76 42.79 -13.76
CA ASN A 311 45.27 41.96 -14.91
C ASN A 311 46.10 40.61 -14.90
N VAL A 312 46.36 39.74 -15.91
CA VAL A 312 46.41 39.70 -17.41
C VAL A 312 46.21 38.23 -17.91
N HIS A 313 46.19 37.96 -19.23
CA HIS A 313 45.98 36.65 -19.88
C HIS A 313 47.22 35.97 -20.51
N ALA A 314 47.18 34.63 -20.62
CA ALA A 314 47.61 33.74 -21.72
C ALA A 314 46.83 32.39 -21.54
N ALA A 315 46.22 31.71 -22.53
CA ALA A 315 46.74 31.08 -23.77
C ALA A 315 47.71 29.91 -23.44
N ASP A 316 47.53 28.65 -23.89
CA ASP A 316 46.71 28.08 -24.98
C ASP A 316 46.06 26.69 -24.68
N ILE A 317 45.47 26.06 -25.72
CA ILE A 317 44.58 24.88 -25.78
C ILE A 317 45.30 23.51 -25.78
N ILE A 318 44.64 22.43 -25.28
CA ILE A 318 44.63 21.05 -25.85
C ILE A 318 43.54 20.18 -25.16
N GLU A 319 42.92 19.25 -25.91
CA GLU A 319 41.97 18.23 -25.43
C GLU A 319 42.64 16.84 -25.32
N ALA A 320 42.20 15.98 -24.39
CA ALA A 320 42.30 14.50 -24.49
C ALA A 320 41.44 13.80 -23.42
N ASP A 321 40.89 12.64 -23.76
CA ASP A 321 40.38 11.61 -22.84
C ASP A 321 41.52 10.89 -22.09
N ASP A 322 41.22 10.23 -20.96
CA ASP A 322 41.36 8.77 -20.87
C ASP A 322 40.82 8.17 -19.55
N ASN A 323 40.38 6.91 -19.60
CA ASN A 323 39.69 6.19 -18.52
C ASN A 323 40.45 4.90 -18.11
N PRO A 324 40.99 4.77 -16.88
CA PRO A 324 41.85 3.64 -16.52
C PRO A 324 41.26 2.71 -15.44
N TYR A 325 40.63 1.60 -15.86
CA TYR A 325 40.39 0.43 -14.98
C TYR A 325 40.55 -0.88 -15.75
N ASP A 326 41.68 -1.56 -15.51
CA ASP A 326 42.00 -2.92 -15.97
C ASP A 326 43.05 -3.52 -15.00
N TYR A 327 42.93 -4.80 -14.64
CA TYR A 327 44.01 -5.67 -14.13
C TYR A 327 43.53 -7.10 -13.80
N ASP A 328 44.22 -8.10 -14.36
CA ASP A 328 44.07 -9.54 -14.11
C ASP A 328 44.98 -10.08 -12.96
N ASP A 329 44.94 -11.40 -12.75
CA ASP A 329 45.18 -12.16 -11.49
C ASP A 329 46.63 -12.68 -11.16
N GLU A 330 46.82 -13.01 -9.86
CA GLU A 330 47.67 -14.11 -9.29
C GLU A 330 49.24 -14.01 -9.36
N PRO A 331 50.06 -14.93 -8.73
CA PRO A 331 50.21 -15.09 -7.26
C PRO A 331 51.65 -15.39 -6.73
N ILE A 332 52.03 -14.98 -5.49
CA ILE A 332 53.27 -15.48 -4.80
C ILE A 332 53.16 -15.66 -3.25
N VAL A 333 53.17 -16.94 -2.84
CA VAL A 333 53.83 -17.65 -1.69
C VAL A 333 54.38 -16.92 -0.42
N LEU A 334 54.13 -17.52 0.77
CA LEU A 334 54.57 -17.19 2.15
C LEU A 334 55.98 -17.81 2.52
N PRO A 335 56.48 -17.97 3.79
CA PRO A 335 56.14 -17.49 5.16
C PRO A 335 57.44 -16.97 5.91
N PRO A 336 57.77 -17.17 7.23
CA PRO A 336 57.01 -17.39 8.50
C PRO A 336 57.48 -16.57 9.76
N SER A 337 56.70 -16.70 10.88
CA SER A 337 57.16 -16.67 12.31
C SER A 337 57.37 -15.28 13.03
N LYS A 338 57.36 -15.11 14.38
CA LYS A 338 57.22 -16.02 15.56
C LYS A 338 56.96 -15.24 16.90
N TYR A 339 56.16 -15.81 17.83
CA TYR A 339 56.01 -15.48 19.29
C TYR A 339 55.53 -14.04 19.71
N SER A 340 55.22 -13.72 20.99
CA SER A 340 54.39 -14.37 22.05
C SER A 340 54.37 -13.54 23.37
N ARG A 341 53.20 -13.39 24.03
CA ARG A 341 52.99 -12.84 25.40
C ARG A 341 53.40 -11.35 25.60
N ALA A 342 53.02 -10.63 26.68
CA ALA A 342 52.31 -10.98 27.92
C ALA A 342 51.30 -9.88 28.35
N SER A 343 50.54 -10.13 29.41
CA SER A 343 49.58 -9.19 30.02
C SER A 343 50.14 -8.45 31.24
N THR A 344 49.47 -7.36 31.65
CA THR A 344 49.37 -6.93 33.06
C THR A 344 48.12 -6.08 33.27
N SER A 345 47.62 -6.01 34.52
CA SER A 345 46.36 -5.36 34.88
C SER A 345 46.47 -4.58 36.20
N ARG A 346 45.61 -3.57 36.39
CA ARG A 346 45.19 -3.06 37.72
C ARG A 346 44.02 -2.06 37.63
N GLY A 347 43.07 -2.18 38.57
CA GLY A 347 42.15 -1.08 38.94
C GLY A 347 42.75 -0.20 40.05
N MET A 348 41.99 0.58 40.83
CA MET A 348 40.52 0.65 40.97
C MET A 348 40.11 1.93 41.76
N ARG A 349 38.83 2.33 41.66
CA ARG A 349 37.96 2.86 42.76
C ARG A 349 37.74 4.38 43.01
N GLU A 350 36.50 4.81 42.69
CA GLU A 350 35.49 5.64 43.42
C GLU A 350 35.83 6.80 44.41
N ALA A 351 35.11 7.94 44.28
CA ALA A 351 34.41 8.69 45.36
C ALA A 351 33.49 9.84 44.81
N ARG A 352 32.59 10.43 45.64
CA ARG A 352 31.56 11.46 45.28
C ARG A 352 31.59 12.72 46.22
N ALA A 353 31.11 13.90 45.75
CA ALA A 353 29.95 14.67 46.32
C ALA A 353 29.91 16.24 46.14
N SER A 354 28.78 16.74 45.61
CA SER A 354 28.00 18.05 45.72
C SER A 354 28.48 19.35 46.45
N GLY A 355 28.00 20.55 46.03
CA GLY A 355 28.09 21.79 46.87
C GLY A 355 27.68 23.25 46.43
N MET A 356 26.50 23.55 45.83
CA MET A 356 25.64 24.80 45.96
C MET A 356 26.12 26.30 45.76
N ASN A 357 25.12 27.23 45.67
CA ASN A 357 25.10 28.66 45.19
C ASN A 357 25.20 29.79 46.29
N PRO A 358 25.46 31.10 45.98
CA PRO A 358 24.41 32.17 45.88
C PRO A 358 24.71 33.42 44.95
N SER A 359 24.14 34.64 45.19
CA SER A 359 23.74 35.62 44.12
C SER A 359 23.71 37.17 44.44
N ARG A 360 23.41 38.02 43.40
CA ARG A 360 22.55 39.29 43.38
C ARG A 360 23.19 40.71 43.18
N VAL A 361 22.49 41.65 42.46
CA VAL A 361 22.25 43.14 42.69
C VAL A 361 21.87 43.94 41.36
N ARG A 362 21.48 45.25 41.41
CA ARG A 362 20.51 45.97 40.50
C ARG A 362 20.59 47.54 40.49
N ARG A 363 20.25 48.29 39.38
CA ARG A 363 19.56 49.65 39.30
C ARG A 363 19.44 50.29 37.86
N THR A 364 18.26 50.75 37.34
CA THR A 364 17.61 52.13 37.22
C THR A 364 18.32 53.22 36.36
N LYS A 365 17.74 54.20 35.59
CA LYS A 365 16.38 54.80 35.24
C LYS A 365 16.60 55.88 34.08
N SER A 366 15.67 56.68 33.46
CA SER A 366 14.31 56.55 32.84
C SER A 366 13.70 57.90 32.29
N GLY A 367 13.24 58.04 31.02
CA GLY A 367 12.42 59.18 30.46
C GLY A 367 12.65 59.49 28.95
N LYS A 368 11.88 60.25 28.13
CA LYS A 368 10.54 60.94 28.19
C LYS A 368 10.05 61.34 26.75
N SER A 369 8.75 61.61 26.51
CA SER A 369 8.11 62.04 25.20
C SER A 369 7.68 63.54 25.20
N PRO A 370 7.25 64.23 24.08
CA PRO A 370 5.85 64.13 23.53
C PRO A 370 5.50 64.63 22.06
N SER A 371 4.34 64.16 21.52
CA SER A 371 3.25 64.85 20.74
C SER A 371 3.45 65.97 19.67
N SER A 372 2.83 65.87 18.46
CA SER A 372 1.50 66.48 18.13
C SER A 372 1.10 66.68 16.63
N ARG A 373 -0.24 66.79 16.38
CA ARG A 373 -1.00 67.53 15.31
C ARG A 373 -1.25 67.00 13.85
N ARG A 374 -2.45 67.41 13.35
CA ARG A 374 -3.12 67.33 12.00
C ARG A 374 -3.34 68.80 11.49
N PRO A 375 -3.90 69.14 10.29
CA PRO A 375 -4.92 68.47 9.42
C PRO A 375 -4.44 68.38 7.92
N GLY A 376 -5.21 68.36 6.81
CA GLY A 376 -6.66 68.29 6.49
C GLY A 376 -7.01 68.68 5.03
N SER A 377 -8.28 68.46 4.59
CA SER A 377 -8.96 68.92 3.33
C SER A 377 -8.39 68.48 1.96
N SER A 378 -9.16 68.29 0.87
CA SER A 378 -10.62 68.11 0.65
C SER A 378 -10.97 67.79 -0.84
N ALA A 379 -12.11 67.10 -1.08
CA ALA A 379 -12.92 67.07 -2.34
C ALA A 379 -12.32 66.43 -3.64
N ALA A 380 -13.09 65.88 -4.59
CA ALA A 380 -14.47 65.33 -4.60
C ALA A 380 -14.76 64.53 -5.91
N ASP A 381 -15.77 63.63 -5.88
CA ASP A 381 -16.68 63.18 -6.98
C ASP A 381 -16.13 62.53 -8.29
N SER A 382 -16.82 61.62 -9.00
CA SER A 382 -18.10 60.91 -8.76
C SER A 382 -18.27 59.58 -9.56
N VAL A 383 -18.99 58.62 -8.94
CA VAL A 383 -20.13 57.78 -9.42
C VAL A 383 -20.33 57.62 -10.96
N THR A 384 -20.58 56.44 -11.57
CA THR A 384 -21.86 55.66 -11.54
C THR A 384 -21.76 54.27 -12.24
N LEU A 385 -22.71 53.35 -11.99
CA LEU A 385 -22.89 52.06 -12.70
C LEU A 385 -23.87 52.13 -13.90
N GLY A 386 -23.87 51.16 -14.81
CA GLY A 386 -24.91 51.03 -15.86
C GLY A 386 -24.88 49.70 -16.67
N ARG A 387 -26.02 49.01 -16.73
CA ARG A 387 -26.26 47.66 -17.33
C ARG A 387 -27.31 47.74 -18.44
N ALA A 388 -27.15 47.07 -19.59
CA ALA A 388 -28.25 46.49 -20.43
C ALA A 388 -27.75 45.87 -21.77
N SER A 389 -28.61 45.08 -22.42
CA SER A 389 -28.39 44.36 -23.69
C SER A 389 -29.23 44.92 -24.85
N THR A 390 -28.95 44.56 -26.12
CA THR A 390 -29.92 44.08 -27.16
C THR A 390 -29.28 43.92 -28.57
N SER A 391 -29.93 43.15 -29.45
CA SER A 391 -29.65 43.03 -30.90
C SER A 391 -30.94 43.26 -31.71
N PRO A 392 -30.86 43.84 -32.93
CA PRO A 392 -31.36 43.21 -34.19
C PRO A 392 -30.54 43.63 -35.46
N VAL A 393 -30.92 43.32 -36.72
CA VAL A 393 -31.03 42.00 -37.42
C VAL A 393 -31.25 42.22 -38.96
N HIS A 394 -30.95 41.20 -39.80
CA HIS A 394 -31.39 40.96 -41.21
C HIS A 394 -30.72 41.56 -42.49
N THR A 395 -30.58 40.66 -43.50
CA THR A 395 -30.67 40.82 -44.99
C THR A 395 -29.57 41.60 -45.76
N THR A 396 -29.23 41.33 -47.04
CA THR A 396 -29.81 40.47 -48.11
C THR A 396 -28.75 39.91 -49.11
N THR A 397 -29.15 39.00 -50.02
CA THR A 397 -28.39 38.41 -51.17
C THR A 397 -28.70 39.16 -52.51
N PRO A 398 -28.46 38.70 -53.79
CA PRO A 398 -27.81 37.48 -54.35
C PRO A 398 -26.97 37.63 -55.68
N ASN A 399 -26.47 36.48 -56.21
CA ASN A 399 -26.13 36.15 -57.64
C ASN A 399 -24.88 36.79 -58.32
N LYS A 400 -24.09 36.09 -59.18
CA LYS A 400 -24.52 35.53 -60.50
C LYS A 400 -23.47 34.65 -61.25
N ALA A 401 -23.88 33.42 -61.64
CA ALA A 401 -23.63 32.62 -62.87
C ALA A 401 -22.19 32.24 -63.41
N PRO A 402 -22.06 31.19 -64.29
CA PRO A 402 -20.79 30.47 -64.57
C PRO A 402 -20.40 30.28 -66.08
N ASN A 403 -19.28 29.54 -66.36
CA ASN A 403 -18.93 28.69 -67.55
C ASN A 403 -17.38 28.53 -67.69
N ALA A 404 -16.74 27.56 -68.40
CA ALA A 404 -17.05 26.18 -68.84
C ALA A 404 -15.80 25.47 -69.48
N ALA A 405 -15.80 24.11 -69.54
CA ALA A 405 -15.08 23.18 -70.48
C ALA A 405 -13.51 23.01 -70.51
N SER A 406 -13.04 21.80 -70.15
CA SER A 406 -12.31 20.75 -70.95
C SER A 406 -11.17 21.07 -71.99
N PRO A 407 -10.25 20.12 -72.34
CA PRO A 407 -9.71 18.91 -71.65
C PRO A 407 -8.20 18.57 -71.90
N GLU A 408 -7.77 17.35 -71.51
CA GLU A 408 -6.75 16.45 -72.14
C GLU A 408 -5.21 16.45 -71.84
N SER A 409 -4.77 15.36 -71.18
CA SER A 409 -3.73 14.38 -71.64
C SER A 409 -2.29 14.32 -71.06
N SER A 410 -1.90 13.08 -70.73
CA SER A 410 -0.53 12.48 -70.73
C SER A 410 0.51 12.77 -69.62
N ALA A 411 1.43 11.79 -69.46
CA ALA A 411 2.54 11.65 -68.50
C ALA A 411 3.60 10.70 -69.16
N PRO A 412 4.74 10.24 -68.55
CA PRO A 412 5.27 10.43 -67.17
C PRO A 412 6.81 10.68 -67.08
N THR A 413 7.40 10.54 -65.87
CA THR A 413 8.71 9.88 -65.51
C THR A 413 9.69 10.69 -64.61
N SER A 414 10.02 10.12 -63.43
CA SER A 414 11.19 10.29 -62.51
C SER A 414 11.82 11.66 -62.14
N LEU A 415 11.76 11.99 -60.83
CA LEU A 415 12.84 12.38 -59.84
C LEU A 415 14.07 13.23 -60.25
N PRO A 416 14.66 14.10 -59.37
CA PRO A 416 14.64 14.02 -57.89
C PRO A 416 14.31 15.35 -57.12
N SER A 417 14.43 15.30 -55.78
CA SER A 417 14.05 16.29 -54.74
C SER A 417 15.15 17.34 -54.41
N PRO A 418 14.98 18.27 -53.43
CA PRO A 418 13.76 18.88 -52.83
C PRO A 418 13.82 20.46 -52.93
N PRO A 419 12.84 21.28 -52.46
CA PRO A 419 12.72 21.61 -51.01
C PRO A 419 11.29 21.90 -50.48
N ILE A 420 11.27 22.08 -49.16
CA ILE A 420 10.17 22.45 -48.24
C ILE A 420 9.32 23.66 -48.68
N ALA A 421 7.99 23.51 -48.63
CA ALA A 421 7.03 24.53 -48.17
C ALA A 421 5.66 23.88 -47.83
N GLU A 422 4.96 24.40 -46.84
CA GLU A 422 3.62 23.95 -46.39
C GLU A 422 2.53 24.65 -47.24
N THR A 423 1.26 24.22 -47.39
CA THR A 423 0.32 23.60 -46.44
C THR A 423 -0.82 22.89 -47.20
N THR A 424 -1.51 21.91 -46.59
CA THR A 424 -2.99 21.75 -46.65
C THR A 424 -3.48 20.63 -45.74
N HIS A 425 -4.71 20.71 -45.23
CA HIS A 425 -5.22 19.82 -44.19
C HIS A 425 -5.71 18.46 -44.72
N ALA A 426 -5.08 17.37 -44.27
CA ALA A 426 -5.62 16.02 -44.34
C ALA A 426 -5.84 15.47 -42.92
N LYS A 427 -7.09 15.10 -42.58
CA LYS A 427 -7.43 14.53 -41.27
C LYS A 427 -6.81 13.12 -41.15
N LYS A 428 -5.78 12.96 -40.32
CA LYS A 428 -5.27 11.64 -39.92
C LYS A 428 -6.40 10.84 -39.24
N LYS A 429 -6.61 9.59 -39.66
CA LYS A 429 -7.42 8.64 -38.87
C LYS A 429 -6.69 8.37 -37.54
N LYS A 430 -7.40 8.49 -36.41
CA LYS A 430 -6.92 7.99 -35.10
C LYS A 430 -6.67 6.48 -35.27
N ARG A 431 -5.47 5.99 -34.96
CA ARG A 431 -5.22 4.53 -34.93
C ARG A 431 -6.00 3.96 -33.74
N ILE A 432 -6.66 2.83 -33.94
CA ILE A 432 -7.13 2.01 -32.82
C ILE A 432 -5.87 1.56 -32.05
N GLY A 433 -5.92 1.61 -30.72
CA GLY A 433 -4.79 1.27 -29.86
C GLY A 433 -4.41 -0.21 -29.96
N LYS A 434 -3.19 -0.53 -29.55
CA LYS A 434 -2.89 -1.88 -29.03
C LYS A 434 -3.32 -1.88 -27.56
N ASP A 435 -3.89 -2.98 -27.08
CA ASP A 435 -4.18 -3.15 -25.65
C ASP A 435 -2.90 -3.33 -24.81
N TYR A 436 -1.78 -3.69 -25.47
CA TYR A 436 -0.46 -3.87 -24.88
C TYR A 436 0.63 -3.11 -25.66
N LEU A 437 1.55 -2.47 -24.94
CA LEU A 437 2.72 -1.79 -25.50
C LEU A 437 3.94 -2.71 -25.50
N GLY A 438 4.79 -2.59 -26.52
CA GLY A 438 6.05 -3.32 -26.67
C GLY A 438 7.24 -2.39 -26.98
N PRO A 439 8.40 -2.95 -27.39
CA PRO A 439 9.65 -2.19 -27.53
C PRO A 439 9.61 -1.01 -28.52
N GLU A 440 8.75 -1.09 -29.53
CA GLU A 440 8.60 -0.08 -30.60
C GLU A 440 7.52 0.97 -30.30
N ASP A 441 6.85 0.89 -29.14
CA ASP A 441 5.80 1.82 -28.74
C ASP A 441 6.31 2.83 -27.70
N SER A 442 5.79 4.06 -27.72
CA SER A 442 6.14 5.08 -26.72
C SER A 442 5.44 4.78 -25.39
N ILE A 443 6.21 4.58 -24.32
CA ILE A 443 5.69 4.21 -22.99
C ILE A 443 5.80 5.40 -22.03
N ALA A 444 4.72 5.65 -21.28
CA ALA A 444 4.55 6.77 -20.35
C ALA A 444 4.96 8.12 -20.98
N GLU A 445 5.94 8.83 -20.42
CA GLU A 445 6.40 10.13 -20.96
C GLU A 445 7.33 10.01 -22.18
N GLY A 446 7.59 8.79 -22.67
CA GLY A 446 8.52 8.52 -23.77
C GLY A 446 9.98 8.37 -23.33
N ASP A 447 10.30 8.62 -22.05
CA ASP A 447 11.60 8.29 -21.45
C ASP A 447 11.67 6.83 -20.91
N SER A 448 10.54 6.13 -20.87
CA SER A 448 10.45 4.70 -20.51
C SER A 448 10.41 3.79 -21.73
N ARG A 449 10.99 2.59 -21.62
CA ARG A 449 11.00 1.57 -22.70
C ARG A 449 11.09 0.15 -22.16
N ILE A 450 10.72 -0.83 -22.99
CA ILE A 450 10.81 -2.27 -22.69
C ILE A 450 11.77 -2.94 -23.68
N VAL A 451 12.69 -3.76 -23.18
CA VAL A 451 13.62 -4.58 -23.97
C VAL A 451 13.26 -6.05 -23.77
N TYR A 452 13.26 -6.83 -24.86
CA TYR A 452 13.00 -8.28 -24.84
C TYR A 452 14.23 -9.07 -25.30
N ASN A 453 14.34 -10.33 -24.87
CA ASN A 453 15.41 -11.25 -25.24
C ASN A 453 16.81 -10.76 -24.81
N LEU A 454 16.95 -10.39 -23.54
CA LEU A 454 18.27 -10.13 -22.95
C LEU A 454 19.19 -11.36 -23.08
N ASP A 455 20.47 -11.13 -23.35
CA ASP A 455 21.49 -12.18 -23.39
C ASP A 455 21.91 -12.56 -21.96
N LEU A 456 21.14 -13.48 -21.37
CA LEU A 456 21.31 -13.98 -20.01
C LEU A 456 21.50 -15.51 -19.99
N PRO A 457 22.15 -16.08 -18.96
CA PRO A 457 22.24 -17.52 -18.80
C PRO A 457 20.85 -18.19 -18.85
N THR A 458 20.71 -19.26 -19.64
CA THR A 458 19.42 -19.94 -19.87
C THR A 458 18.82 -20.57 -18.62
N ASP A 459 19.64 -20.79 -17.59
CA ASP A 459 19.28 -21.26 -16.26
C ASP A 459 19.24 -20.15 -15.18
N ALA A 460 19.36 -18.87 -15.56
CA ALA A 460 19.47 -17.74 -14.63
C ALA A 460 18.31 -17.66 -13.62
N PHE A 461 17.07 -17.98 -14.04
CA PHE A 461 15.94 -18.09 -13.11
C PHE A 461 16.21 -19.10 -11.98
N GLY A 462 16.59 -20.34 -12.35
CA GLY A 462 16.82 -21.43 -11.40
C GLY A 462 18.11 -21.29 -10.58
N ARG A 463 19.05 -20.47 -11.04
CA ARG A 463 20.20 -20.03 -10.26
C ARG A 463 19.80 -18.97 -9.23
N ILE A 464 19.18 -17.86 -9.66
CA ILE A 464 18.78 -16.77 -8.77
C ILE A 464 17.77 -17.27 -7.71
N GLN A 465 16.89 -18.21 -8.07
CA GLN A 465 15.98 -18.87 -7.12
C GLN A 465 16.70 -19.60 -5.96
N LYS A 466 17.96 -20.00 -6.14
CA LYS A 466 18.80 -20.70 -5.14
C LYS A 466 19.90 -19.84 -4.53
N GLU A 467 20.44 -18.90 -5.29
CA GLU A 467 21.51 -17.98 -4.86
C GLU A 467 20.99 -16.90 -3.91
N VAL A 468 19.73 -16.49 -4.05
CA VAL A 468 19.15 -15.37 -3.28
C VAL A 468 18.52 -15.88 -1.98
N ASN A 469 18.90 -15.24 -0.87
CA ASN A 469 18.28 -15.42 0.44
C ASN A 469 16.88 -14.79 0.47
N TRP A 470 15.84 -15.56 0.18
CA TRP A 470 14.46 -15.06 0.08
C TRP A 470 13.85 -14.79 1.46
N GLN A 471 13.66 -13.51 1.77
CA GLN A 471 13.08 -13.02 3.01
C GLN A 471 11.62 -12.59 2.83
N LYS A 472 10.89 -12.46 3.94
CA LYS A 472 9.61 -11.73 3.98
C LYS A 472 9.89 -10.24 4.19
N MET A 473 8.97 -9.40 3.76
CA MET A 473 8.95 -7.98 4.12
C MET A 473 7.57 -7.60 4.63
N TYR A 474 7.53 -6.58 5.48
CA TYR A 474 6.31 -6.08 6.11
C TYR A 474 6.24 -4.56 5.92
N HIS A 475 5.03 -4.07 5.73
CA HIS A 475 4.65 -2.65 5.79
C HIS A 475 3.58 -2.47 6.86
N LEU A 476 3.23 -1.23 7.19
CA LEU A 476 2.22 -0.88 8.20
C LEU A 476 0.97 -1.79 8.11
N SER A 477 0.37 -1.89 6.92
CA SER A 477 -0.83 -2.71 6.64
C SER A 477 -0.60 -4.22 6.43
N GLY A 478 0.50 -4.79 6.94
CA GLY A 478 0.74 -6.26 6.97
C GLY A 478 1.98 -6.77 6.25
N GLN A 479 2.02 -8.06 5.92
CA GLN A 479 3.10 -8.67 5.13
C GLN A 479 2.89 -8.37 3.64
N VAL A 480 3.95 -8.06 2.89
CA VAL A 480 3.84 -8.10 1.42
C VAL A 480 3.62 -9.55 0.96
N PRO A 481 2.82 -9.78 -0.10
CA PRO A 481 2.48 -11.15 -0.51
C PRO A 481 3.71 -11.90 -1.03
N ARG A 482 4.43 -11.28 -1.99
CA ARG A 482 5.68 -11.75 -2.61
C ARG A 482 6.86 -11.81 -1.62
N LEU A 483 7.81 -12.70 -1.87
CA LEU A 483 9.09 -12.73 -1.14
C LEU A 483 10.07 -11.70 -1.74
N VAL A 484 11.05 -11.24 -0.95
CA VAL A 484 12.03 -10.22 -1.37
C VAL A 484 13.45 -10.52 -0.89
N ALA A 485 14.43 -9.85 -1.51
CA ALA A 485 15.78 -9.71 -0.99
C ALA A 485 16.39 -8.38 -1.47
N VAL A 486 17.40 -7.86 -0.79
CA VAL A 486 18.13 -6.66 -1.19
C VAL A 486 19.59 -7.03 -1.42
N GLN A 487 20.14 -6.66 -2.58
CA GLN A 487 21.55 -6.88 -2.91
C GLN A 487 22.21 -5.62 -3.48
N GLY A 488 23.52 -5.46 -3.27
CA GLY A 488 24.25 -4.30 -3.74
C GLY A 488 25.76 -4.47 -3.84
N LEU A 489 26.45 -3.39 -4.21
CA LEU A 489 27.90 -3.27 -4.15
C LEU A 489 28.32 -2.85 -2.74
N ILE A 490 28.97 -3.75 -2.01
CA ILE A 490 29.57 -3.46 -0.69
C ILE A 490 31.03 -3.07 -0.88
N ALA A 491 31.43 -1.90 -0.36
CA ALA A 491 32.77 -1.36 -0.47
C ALA A 491 33.76 -2.00 0.52
N ARG A 492 35.06 -1.72 0.32
CA ARG A 492 36.16 -2.30 1.12
C ARG A 492 36.11 -1.94 2.61
N ASP A 493 35.54 -0.78 2.93
CA ASP A 493 35.32 -0.27 4.28
C ASP A 493 34.02 -0.78 4.94
N LYS A 494 33.29 -1.67 4.24
CA LYS A 494 31.94 -2.17 4.58
C LYS A 494 30.80 -1.16 4.45
N SER A 495 31.02 -0.03 3.77
CA SER A 495 29.90 0.83 3.37
C SER A 495 29.13 0.24 2.18
N PHE A 496 27.85 0.60 2.06
CA PHE A 496 26.98 0.15 0.96
C PHE A 496 25.84 1.15 0.68
N PRO A 497 25.27 1.14 -0.54
CA PRO A 497 24.16 2.03 -0.91
C PRO A 497 22.85 1.67 -0.19
N ILE A 498 22.08 2.67 0.26
CA ILE A 498 20.77 2.48 0.88
C ILE A 498 19.64 3.14 0.08
N TYR A 499 18.53 2.42 -0.10
CA TYR A 499 17.30 2.92 -0.72
C TYR A 499 16.17 3.00 0.31
N ARG A 500 15.86 4.20 0.80
CA ARG A 500 14.76 4.39 1.77
C ARG A 500 13.44 4.67 1.07
N HIS A 501 12.38 4.07 1.59
CA HIS A 501 11.01 4.28 1.16
C HIS A 501 10.07 4.09 2.38
N PRO A 502 8.78 4.49 2.31
CA PRO A 502 7.87 4.28 3.42
C PRO A 502 7.51 2.78 3.54
N ALA A 503 8.19 2.10 4.45
CA ALA A 503 7.92 0.78 5.00
C ALA A 503 8.56 0.73 6.39
N ASP A 504 8.06 -0.13 7.28
CA ASP A 504 8.53 -0.22 8.68
C ASP A 504 10.06 -0.41 8.75
N GLU A 505 10.61 -1.17 7.80
CA GLU A 505 12.02 -1.49 7.66
C GLU A 505 12.36 -1.94 6.23
N SER A 506 13.63 -1.83 5.83
CA SER A 506 14.17 -2.43 4.60
C SER A 506 15.01 -3.68 4.93
N PRO A 507 14.91 -4.79 4.15
CA PRO A 507 15.75 -5.98 4.35
C PRO A 507 17.24 -5.64 4.30
N LEU A 508 18.05 -6.44 5.02
CA LEU A 508 19.51 -6.30 5.01
C LEU A 508 20.06 -6.44 3.58
N LEU A 509 20.99 -5.55 3.21
CA LEU A 509 21.66 -5.59 1.92
C LEU A 509 22.79 -6.61 1.94
N GLU A 510 22.67 -7.61 1.08
CA GLU A 510 23.72 -8.61 0.81
C GLU A 510 24.59 -8.17 -0.39
N SER A 511 25.76 -8.80 -0.58
CA SER A 511 26.50 -8.65 -1.83
C SER A 511 25.71 -9.24 -3.01
N PHE A 512 25.84 -8.66 -4.20
CA PHE A 512 25.34 -9.31 -5.42
C PHE A 512 25.91 -10.72 -5.60
N THR A 513 25.03 -11.70 -5.79
CA THR A 513 25.46 -13.08 -6.13
C THR A 513 25.95 -13.15 -7.58
N GLN A 514 26.61 -14.26 -7.96
CA GLN A 514 27.24 -14.38 -9.27
C GLN A 514 26.24 -14.17 -10.42
N THR A 515 25.06 -14.78 -10.38
CA THR A 515 24.08 -14.66 -11.46
C THR A 515 23.36 -13.31 -11.41
N VAL A 516 23.08 -12.75 -10.22
CA VAL A 516 22.50 -11.41 -10.10
C VAL A 516 23.46 -10.34 -10.63
N ASN A 517 24.77 -10.45 -10.36
CA ASN A 517 25.78 -9.55 -10.90
C ASN A 517 25.91 -9.67 -12.43
N ALA A 518 25.76 -10.86 -13.01
CA ALA A 518 25.73 -11.02 -14.46
C ALA A 518 24.53 -10.28 -15.11
N VAL A 519 23.34 -10.41 -14.52
CA VAL A 519 22.15 -9.66 -14.94
C VAL A 519 22.35 -8.14 -14.78
N ARG A 520 22.97 -7.72 -13.68
CA ARG A 520 23.31 -6.31 -13.39
C ARG A 520 24.20 -5.70 -14.48
N ILE A 521 25.27 -6.40 -14.88
CA ILE A 521 26.20 -5.95 -15.93
C ILE A 521 25.49 -5.85 -17.29
N CYS A 522 24.65 -6.83 -17.65
CA CYS A 522 23.83 -6.77 -18.85
C CYS A 522 22.88 -5.56 -18.84
N ALA A 523 22.28 -5.24 -17.69
CA ALA A 523 21.41 -4.08 -17.54
C ALA A 523 22.18 -2.74 -17.64
N GLU A 524 23.34 -2.63 -16.97
CA GLU A 524 24.22 -1.44 -17.03
C GLU A 524 24.61 -1.09 -18.47
N GLN A 525 24.98 -2.09 -19.28
CA GLN A 525 25.36 -1.92 -20.69
C GLN A 525 24.23 -1.33 -21.56
N ILE A 526 22.95 -1.56 -21.19
CA ILE A 526 21.78 -1.13 -21.97
C ILE A 526 21.22 0.22 -21.48
N VAL A 527 21.48 0.61 -20.22
CA VAL A 527 21.06 1.91 -19.66
C VAL A 527 22.16 2.98 -19.66
N GLY A 528 23.43 2.59 -19.81
CA GLY A 528 24.56 3.53 -19.93
C GLY A 528 24.94 4.25 -18.63
N HIS A 529 24.47 3.77 -17.48
CA HIS A 529 24.81 4.28 -16.15
C HIS A 529 24.98 3.11 -15.16
N PRO A 530 25.75 3.29 -14.07
CA PRO A 530 25.95 2.23 -13.10
C PRO A 530 24.66 1.84 -12.38
N LEU A 531 24.62 0.62 -11.85
CA LEU A 531 23.55 0.05 -11.04
C LEU A 531 24.18 -0.64 -9.81
N ASN A 532 24.08 -0.01 -8.64
CA ASN A 532 24.80 -0.44 -7.43
C ASN A 532 23.90 -1.11 -6.36
N HIS A 533 22.58 -1.13 -6.57
CA HIS A 533 21.58 -1.67 -5.65
C HIS A 533 20.46 -2.37 -6.44
N ALA A 534 19.91 -3.47 -5.92
CA ALA A 534 18.70 -4.12 -6.41
C ALA A 534 17.74 -4.54 -5.30
N LEU A 535 16.45 -4.27 -5.51
CA LEU A 535 15.36 -4.96 -4.80
C LEU A 535 14.90 -6.16 -5.65
N ILE A 536 15.25 -7.36 -5.20
CA ILE A 536 14.89 -8.63 -5.83
C ILE A 536 13.57 -9.11 -5.24
N GLN A 537 12.64 -9.59 -6.07
CA GLN A 537 11.28 -9.95 -5.66
C GLN A 537 10.84 -11.24 -6.34
N MET A 538 10.37 -12.22 -5.57
CA MET A 538 9.82 -13.49 -6.06
C MET A 538 8.30 -13.53 -5.89
N TYR A 539 7.62 -13.61 -7.02
CA TYR A 539 6.18 -13.82 -7.15
C TYR A 539 5.97 -15.33 -7.39
N ARG A 540 5.36 -16.04 -6.45
CA ARG A 540 5.27 -17.52 -6.46
C ARG A 540 4.15 -18.05 -7.34
N ASP A 541 3.12 -17.23 -7.57
CA ASP A 541 1.91 -17.58 -8.31
C ASP A 541 1.28 -16.35 -8.98
N GLY A 542 0.05 -16.48 -9.47
CA GLY A 542 -0.72 -15.37 -10.05
C GLY A 542 -1.33 -14.40 -9.03
N GLN A 543 -1.33 -14.70 -7.74
CA GLN A 543 -1.95 -13.88 -6.68
C GLN A 543 -0.94 -12.91 -6.05
N ASP A 544 0.33 -13.28 -5.98
CA ASP A 544 1.41 -12.37 -5.59
C ASP A 544 1.42 -11.12 -6.49
N ASN A 545 1.51 -9.94 -5.86
CA ASN A 545 1.26 -8.65 -6.52
C ASN A 545 2.07 -7.49 -5.89
N ILE A 546 2.02 -6.33 -6.54
CA ILE A 546 2.48 -5.04 -6.00
C ILE A 546 1.55 -3.92 -6.49
N SER A 547 0.99 -3.16 -5.54
CA SER A 547 0.07 -2.04 -5.78
C SER A 547 0.69 -0.91 -6.61
N GLU A 548 -0.16 -0.06 -7.19
CA GLU A 548 0.27 1.07 -8.03
C GLU A 548 0.98 2.16 -7.18
N HIS A 549 2.27 2.41 -7.47
CA HIS A 549 3.13 3.33 -6.71
C HIS A 549 4.15 4.04 -7.61
N SER A 550 4.84 5.07 -7.08
CA SER A 550 6.07 5.62 -7.67
C SER A 550 7.26 5.28 -6.77
N ASP A 551 8.43 5.06 -7.35
CA ASP A 551 9.68 4.85 -6.63
C ASP A 551 10.21 6.18 -6.05
N LYS A 552 10.99 6.09 -4.97
CA LYS A 552 11.39 7.23 -4.13
C LYS A 552 12.72 7.84 -4.58
N THR A 553 12.67 9.09 -5.06
CA THR A 553 13.84 9.75 -5.69
C THR A 553 14.85 10.37 -4.71
N LEU A 554 14.62 10.27 -3.40
CA LEU A 554 15.54 10.76 -2.36
C LEU A 554 16.96 10.17 -2.51
N ASP A 555 17.05 8.83 -2.55
CA ASP A 555 18.33 8.12 -2.58
C ASP A 555 18.76 7.69 -4.00
N ILE A 556 17.88 7.79 -5.00
CA ILE A 556 18.19 7.47 -6.40
C ILE A 556 18.96 8.63 -7.03
N VAL A 557 20.12 8.35 -7.65
CA VAL A 557 20.96 9.36 -8.31
C VAL A 557 20.14 10.11 -9.36
N ARG A 558 20.03 11.43 -9.23
CA ARG A 558 19.21 12.29 -10.11
C ARG A 558 19.58 12.07 -11.58
N GLY A 559 18.57 11.80 -12.41
CA GLY A 559 18.70 11.53 -13.84
C GLY A 559 18.97 10.07 -14.22
N SER A 560 19.27 9.17 -13.26
CA SER A 560 19.35 7.73 -13.53
C SER A 560 17.98 7.08 -13.69
N SER A 561 17.90 5.99 -14.45
CA SER A 561 16.68 5.21 -14.66
C SER A 561 16.54 4.07 -13.65
N ILE A 562 15.30 3.67 -13.40
CA ILE A 562 14.97 2.47 -12.60
C ILE A 562 14.78 1.30 -13.56
N VAL A 563 15.35 0.13 -13.25
CA VAL A 563 15.48 -0.98 -14.21
C VAL A 563 14.92 -2.28 -13.64
N ASN A 564 13.79 -2.75 -14.17
CA ASN A 564 13.13 -3.99 -13.74
C ASN A 564 13.40 -5.13 -14.74
N VAL A 565 14.30 -6.05 -14.41
CA VAL A 565 14.52 -7.30 -15.17
C VAL A 565 13.53 -8.37 -14.71
N SER A 566 12.90 -9.04 -15.67
CA SER A 566 11.85 -10.04 -15.49
C SER A 566 12.30 -11.42 -15.95
N LEU A 567 12.29 -12.39 -15.05
CA LEU A 567 12.61 -13.80 -15.32
C LEU A 567 11.49 -14.70 -14.80
N GLY A 568 11.08 -15.69 -15.59
CA GLY A 568 10.05 -16.64 -15.20
C GLY A 568 8.75 -16.46 -16.00
N ALA A 569 7.62 -16.65 -15.34
CA ALA A 569 6.29 -16.44 -15.88
C ALA A 569 6.06 -14.99 -16.33
N GLN A 570 5.38 -14.81 -17.46
CA GLN A 570 4.95 -13.48 -17.91
C GLN A 570 3.97 -12.85 -16.92
N ARG A 571 4.16 -11.56 -16.65
CA ARG A 571 3.19 -10.68 -15.98
C ARG A 571 3.06 -9.38 -16.77
N VAL A 572 2.10 -8.52 -16.40
CA VAL A 572 1.86 -7.24 -17.06
C VAL A 572 2.17 -6.10 -16.09
N MET A 573 3.18 -5.28 -16.45
CA MET A 573 3.41 -3.99 -15.80
C MET A 573 2.27 -3.06 -16.19
N THR A 574 1.49 -2.61 -15.21
CA THR A 574 0.42 -1.63 -15.41
C THR A 574 0.94 -0.26 -15.00
N LEU A 575 0.83 0.72 -15.89
CA LEU A 575 1.17 2.11 -15.65
C LEU A 575 -0.13 2.94 -15.65
N ARG A 576 -0.26 3.91 -14.74
CA ARG A 576 -1.43 4.80 -14.63
C ARG A 576 -1.00 6.21 -14.25
N THR A 577 -1.53 7.25 -14.88
CA THR A 577 -1.16 8.64 -14.51
C THR A 577 -1.61 9.02 -13.09
N LYS A 578 -0.83 9.87 -12.40
CA LYS A 578 -1.20 10.46 -11.11
C LYS A 578 -2.45 11.36 -11.25
N LYS A 579 -3.24 11.49 -10.16
CA LYS A 579 -4.49 12.31 -10.11
C LYS A 579 -4.27 13.80 -10.48
N SER A 580 -3.04 14.27 -10.51
CA SER A 580 -2.59 15.66 -10.75
C SER A 580 -1.95 15.89 -12.14
N ALA A 581 -1.98 14.89 -13.04
CA ALA A 581 -1.35 14.99 -14.38
C ALA A 581 -2.33 15.41 -15.50
N SER A 582 -3.63 15.34 -15.26
CA SER A 582 -4.68 15.66 -16.24
C SER A 582 -4.81 17.18 -16.47
N THR A 583 -4.29 17.67 -17.59
CA THR A 583 -4.41 19.06 -18.02
C THR A 583 -5.59 19.23 -18.99
N ASP A 584 -6.43 20.23 -18.71
CA ASP A 584 -7.44 20.83 -19.59
C ASP A 584 -8.22 19.92 -20.56
N GLY A 585 -9.11 19.08 -20.01
CA GLY A 585 -10.34 18.69 -20.72
C GLY A 585 -10.31 17.42 -21.55
N GLU A 586 -9.33 16.54 -21.37
CA GLU A 586 -9.46 15.11 -21.69
C GLU A 586 -9.39 14.28 -20.38
N ASP A 587 -10.53 13.83 -19.90
CA ASP A 587 -10.98 12.50 -20.32
C ASP A 587 -10.33 11.36 -19.51
N GLY A 588 -10.26 11.50 -18.18
CA GLY A 588 -9.86 10.41 -17.27
C GLY A 588 -8.34 10.21 -17.05
N ARG A 589 -7.98 9.14 -16.33
CA ARG A 589 -6.57 8.77 -16.05
C ARG A 589 -6.07 7.75 -17.07
N GLN A 590 -5.10 8.15 -17.90
CA GLN A 590 -4.47 7.25 -18.87
C GLN A 590 -3.88 6.01 -18.18
N LYS A 591 -4.14 4.85 -18.77
CA LYS A 591 -3.64 3.53 -18.36
C LYS A 591 -2.86 2.92 -19.52
N GLN A 592 -1.69 2.36 -19.24
CA GLN A 592 -0.89 1.60 -20.20
C GLN A 592 -0.53 0.23 -19.62
N GLN A 593 -0.36 -0.77 -20.47
CA GLN A 593 -0.03 -2.14 -20.05
C GLN A 593 1.12 -2.70 -20.89
N VAL A 594 2.18 -3.15 -20.21
CA VAL A 594 3.44 -3.61 -20.82
C VAL A 594 3.69 -5.06 -20.39
N PRO A 595 3.61 -6.04 -21.30
CA PRO A 595 3.95 -7.43 -20.99
C PRO A 595 5.43 -7.60 -20.63
N MET A 596 5.70 -8.41 -19.62
CA MET A 596 7.03 -8.67 -19.05
C MET A 596 7.39 -10.17 -19.18
N PRO A 597 7.66 -10.69 -20.39
CA PRO A 597 8.02 -12.09 -20.61
C PRO A 597 9.37 -12.44 -19.95
N HIS A 598 9.72 -13.73 -19.93
CA HIS A 598 11.04 -14.19 -19.51
C HIS A 598 12.16 -13.48 -20.30
N GLY A 599 13.19 -12.98 -19.61
CA GLY A 599 14.33 -12.34 -20.26
C GLY A 599 14.00 -10.95 -20.82
N SER A 600 13.09 -10.23 -20.16
CA SER A 600 12.74 -8.84 -20.50
C SER A 600 13.22 -7.84 -19.45
N MET A 601 13.36 -6.58 -19.85
CA MET A 601 13.81 -5.49 -18.99
C MET A 601 13.03 -4.21 -19.27
N PHE A 602 12.26 -3.77 -18.27
CA PHE A 602 11.57 -2.49 -18.30
C PHE A 602 12.47 -1.41 -17.70
N ILE A 603 12.70 -0.35 -18.46
CA ILE A 603 13.43 0.84 -18.04
C ILE A 603 12.38 1.92 -17.79
N LEU A 604 12.21 2.30 -16.53
CA LEU A 604 11.35 3.40 -16.09
C LEU A 604 12.20 4.68 -16.01
N GLY A 605 11.89 5.64 -16.87
CA GLY A 605 12.58 6.92 -16.93
C GLY A 605 12.17 7.88 -15.79
N PRO A 606 13.01 8.88 -15.44
CA PRO A 606 12.73 9.80 -14.34
C PRO A 606 11.39 10.55 -14.46
N GLN A 607 11.05 11.07 -15.64
CA GLN A 607 9.82 11.84 -15.85
C GLN A 607 8.59 10.94 -15.74
N SER A 608 8.69 9.72 -16.27
CA SER A 608 7.68 8.69 -16.09
C SER A 608 7.45 8.36 -14.61
N ASN A 609 8.51 8.15 -13.80
CA ASN A 609 8.35 7.91 -12.36
C ASN A 609 7.71 9.09 -11.60
N THR A 610 8.00 10.34 -12.02
CA THR A 610 7.37 11.53 -11.42
C THR A 610 5.87 11.61 -11.73
N LYS A 611 5.42 11.27 -12.94
CA LYS A 611 4.03 11.51 -13.40
C LYS A 611 3.12 10.28 -13.38
N TRP A 612 3.69 9.07 -13.39
CA TRP A 612 2.98 7.80 -13.45
C TRP A 612 3.20 6.95 -12.19
N LEU A 613 2.17 6.19 -11.85
CA LEU A 613 2.22 5.06 -10.91
C LEU A 613 2.44 3.77 -11.71
N HIS A 614 3.13 2.80 -11.13
CA HIS A 614 3.40 1.49 -11.72
C HIS A 614 3.11 0.34 -10.76
N GLY A 615 2.73 -0.83 -11.26
CA GLY A 615 2.46 -2.01 -10.43
C GLY A 615 2.19 -3.30 -11.21
N ILE A 616 2.12 -4.43 -10.49
CA ILE A 616 1.76 -5.76 -11.00
C ILE A 616 0.50 -6.21 -10.24
N ARG A 617 -0.63 -6.33 -10.94
CA ARG A 617 -1.92 -6.74 -10.37
C ARG A 617 -2.01 -8.29 -10.27
N PRO A 618 -2.84 -8.85 -9.34
CA PRO A 618 -3.16 -10.27 -9.34
C PRO A 618 -3.81 -10.72 -10.66
N ASP A 619 -3.40 -11.86 -11.18
CA ASP A 619 -4.01 -12.52 -12.33
C ASP A 619 -5.02 -13.59 -11.89
N LYS A 620 -6.24 -13.14 -11.65
CA LYS A 620 -7.39 -13.96 -11.24
C LYS A 620 -7.97 -14.85 -12.35
N ARG A 621 -7.48 -14.78 -13.60
CA ARG A 621 -8.02 -15.58 -14.72
C ARG A 621 -7.86 -17.09 -14.48
N PRO A 622 -8.78 -17.93 -14.97
CA PRO A 622 -8.61 -19.38 -15.02
C PRO A 622 -7.32 -19.82 -15.74
N GLU A 623 -6.70 -20.90 -15.27
CA GLU A 623 -5.50 -21.48 -15.89
C GLU A 623 -5.71 -21.94 -17.35
N SER A 624 -6.96 -22.13 -17.80
CA SER A 624 -7.29 -22.41 -19.19
C SER A 624 -7.08 -21.21 -20.13
N GLU A 625 -7.19 -19.97 -19.63
CA GLU A 625 -7.14 -18.74 -20.43
C GLU A 625 -5.72 -18.17 -20.58
N LYS A 626 -4.83 -18.52 -19.65
CA LYS A 626 -3.45 -18.02 -19.62
C LYS A 626 -2.62 -18.57 -20.79
N SER A 627 -1.68 -17.78 -21.28
CA SER A 627 -0.73 -18.20 -22.32
C SER A 627 0.29 -19.23 -21.81
N ARG A 628 1.12 -19.79 -22.70
CA ARG A 628 2.22 -20.68 -22.30
C ARG A 628 3.29 -19.94 -21.51
N GLU A 629 3.51 -18.68 -21.84
CA GLU A 629 4.49 -17.77 -21.26
C GLU A 629 4.03 -17.29 -19.87
N GLU A 630 2.73 -17.07 -19.68
CA GLU A 630 2.10 -16.74 -18.39
C GLU A 630 2.11 -17.93 -17.40
N LYS A 631 2.13 -19.16 -17.92
CA LYS A 631 2.25 -20.43 -17.16
C LYS A 631 3.67 -21.01 -17.12
N ALA A 632 4.67 -20.33 -17.68
CA ALA A 632 6.05 -20.77 -17.62
C ALA A 632 6.55 -20.82 -16.15
N TYR A 633 7.52 -21.68 -15.84
CA TYR A 633 8.10 -21.81 -14.49
C TYR A 633 7.04 -22.03 -13.39
N ASN A 634 6.01 -22.86 -13.67
CA ASN A 634 4.87 -23.12 -12.78
C ASN A 634 4.07 -21.86 -12.37
N GLY A 635 4.23 -20.74 -13.10
CA GLY A 635 3.65 -19.45 -12.74
C GLY A 635 4.57 -18.58 -11.87
N GLU A 636 5.74 -19.04 -11.43
CA GLU A 636 6.70 -18.24 -10.66
C GLU A 636 7.39 -17.17 -11.51
N ARG A 637 7.64 -15.98 -10.93
CA ARG A 637 8.37 -14.87 -11.56
C ARG A 637 9.35 -14.22 -10.57
N ILE A 638 10.61 -14.14 -10.97
CA ILE A 638 11.64 -13.30 -10.35
C ILE A 638 11.66 -11.93 -11.04
N SER A 639 11.80 -10.89 -10.22
CA SER A 639 11.79 -9.49 -10.63
C SER A 639 12.94 -8.76 -9.93
N LEU A 640 13.96 -8.35 -10.69
CA LEU A 640 15.12 -7.61 -10.17
C LEU A 640 14.97 -6.13 -10.50
N THR A 641 14.62 -5.31 -9.51
CA THR A 641 14.54 -3.84 -9.67
C THR A 641 15.87 -3.21 -9.26
N PHE A 642 16.75 -3.00 -10.24
CA PHE A 642 18.01 -2.30 -10.08
C PHE A 642 17.83 -0.77 -10.06
N ARG A 643 18.67 -0.09 -9.29
CA ARG A 643 18.73 1.37 -9.17
C ARG A 643 20.19 1.83 -9.08
N ASN A 644 20.44 3.08 -9.46
CA ASN A 644 21.67 3.79 -9.10
C ASN A 644 21.40 4.62 -7.84
N ILE A 645 22.05 4.30 -6.74
CA ILE A 645 21.81 4.89 -5.42
C ILE A 645 22.99 5.78 -5.02
N GLY A 646 22.68 7.02 -4.64
CA GLY A 646 23.63 8.07 -4.27
C GLY A 646 23.80 8.27 -2.76
N THR A 647 23.08 7.53 -1.92
CA THR A 647 23.16 7.58 -0.45
C THR A 647 23.77 6.28 0.08
N PHE A 648 24.69 6.39 1.03
CA PHE A 648 25.49 5.28 1.55
C PHE A 648 25.48 5.27 3.08
N ILE A 649 25.54 4.08 3.67
CA ILE A 649 25.76 3.89 5.11
C ILE A 649 26.99 3.02 5.37
N ASN A 650 27.62 3.21 6.53
CA ASN A 650 28.63 2.30 7.08
C ASN A 650 28.16 1.80 8.47
N PRO A 651 27.58 0.59 8.58
CA PRO A 651 27.10 0.05 9.85
C PRO A 651 28.20 -0.15 10.91
N GLY A 652 29.45 -0.36 10.49
CA GLY A 652 30.59 -0.50 11.41
C GLY A 652 31.02 0.81 12.06
N GLN A 653 30.56 1.95 11.55
CA GLN A 653 30.78 3.28 12.10
C GLN A 653 29.48 3.95 12.60
N GLY A 654 28.31 3.40 12.26
CA GLY A 654 27.02 4.01 12.52
C GLY A 654 26.77 5.29 11.71
N THR A 655 27.33 5.40 10.49
CA THR A 655 27.33 6.64 9.71
C THR A 655 26.56 6.58 8.38
N ILE A 656 26.07 7.74 7.93
CA ILE A 656 25.36 7.98 6.67
C ILE A 656 25.93 9.21 5.93
N TRP A 657 25.96 9.15 4.60
CA TRP A 657 26.29 10.28 3.71
C TRP A 657 25.71 10.09 2.29
N GLY A 658 25.83 11.11 1.46
CA GLY A 658 25.44 11.08 0.04
C GLY A 658 24.16 11.88 -0.26
N GLN A 659 23.59 11.68 -1.44
CA GLN A 659 22.56 12.56 -2.03
C GLN A 659 21.34 12.78 -1.12
N GLY A 660 20.85 11.75 -0.45
CA GLY A 660 19.69 11.83 0.45
C GLY A 660 20.04 12.08 1.92
N ALA A 661 21.31 12.24 2.28
CA ALA A 661 21.79 12.48 3.64
C ALA A 661 21.96 13.98 3.91
N VAL A 662 22.06 14.40 5.19
CA VAL A 662 22.34 15.82 5.53
C VAL A 662 23.80 16.21 5.20
N SER A 663 24.65 15.23 4.85
CA SER A 663 26.00 15.46 4.33
C SER A 663 26.26 14.61 3.08
N GLU A 664 26.58 15.25 1.96
CA GLU A 664 26.89 14.57 0.71
C GLU A 664 28.21 13.79 0.73
N ARG A 665 29.10 14.07 1.70
CA ARG A 665 30.51 13.64 1.67
C ARG A 665 30.87 12.62 2.73
N ALA A 666 31.57 11.56 2.32
CA ALA A 666 32.09 10.53 3.22
C ALA A 666 33.07 11.05 4.29
N ASP A 667 33.87 12.08 3.98
CA ASP A 667 34.80 12.70 4.94
C ASP A 667 34.12 13.63 5.96
N ALA A 668 32.82 13.88 5.78
CA ALA A 668 31.94 14.59 6.69
C ALA A 668 30.65 13.80 6.97
N ALA A 669 30.74 12.45 6.96
CA ALA A 669 29.62 11.57 7.22
C ALA A 669 29.04 11.81 8.63
N ARG A 670 27.73 11.58 8.79
CA ARG A 670 26.96 11.91 9.99
C ARG A 670 26.44 10.64 10.66
N GLU A 671 26.13 10.70 11.94
CA GLU A 671 25.57 9.57 12.70
C GLU A 671 24.16 9.22 12.20
N VAL A 672 23.85 7.93 12.05
CA VAL A 672 22.54 7.45 11.60
C VAL A 672 21.50 7.68 12.71
N ILE A 673 20.34 8.18 12.34
CA ILE A 673 19.20 8.35 13.26
C ILE A 673 18.27 7.13 13.14
N HIS A 674 17.98 6.51 14.29
CA HIS A 674 17.01 5.43 14.45
C HIS A 674 15.92 5.87 15.44
N GLY A 675 14.65 5.57 15.14
CA GLY A 675 13.53 5.75 16.08
C GLY A 675 13.13 7.19 16.46
N ASP A 676 13.80 8.24 15.98
CA ASP A 676 13.37 9.62 16.22
C ASP A 676 12.06 9.92 15.47
N ALA A 677 10.98 10.07 16.23
CA ALA A 677 9.64 10.29 15.68
C ALA A 677 9.51 11.60 14.86
N SER A 678 10.34 12.61 15.10
CA SER A 678 10.25 13.91 14.42
C SER A 678 10.95 13.90 13.06
N GLU A 679 12.12 13.26 12.97
CA GLU A 679 12.80 13.02 11.69
C GLU A 679 12.06 11.96 10.85
N ALA A 680 11.48 10.94 11.50
CA ALA A 680 10.56 10.00 10.86
C ALA A 680 9.33 10.71 10.26
N GLU A 681 8.64 11.57 11.01
CA GLU A 681 7.52 12.38 10.48
C GLU A 681 7.98 13.26 9.31
N ARG A 682 9.15 13.91 9.42
CA ARG A 682 9.72 14.75 8.35
C ARG A 682 9.93 13.94 7.06
N LEU A 683 10.48 12.73 7.15
CA LEU A 683 10.73 11.86 6.00
C LEU A 683 9.43 11.32 5.38
N ILE A 684 8.49 10.84 6.21
CA ILE A 684 7.17 10.36 5.76
C ILE A 684 6.41 11.48 5.04
N ARG A 685 6.46 12.70 5.57
CA ARG A 685 5.84 13.88 4.95
C ARG A 685 6.46 14.23 3.60
N ALA A 686 7.79 14.14 3.47
CA ALA A 686 8.49 14.37 2.21
C ALA A 686 8.12 13.32 1.15
N PHE A 687 8.12 12.03 1.52
CA PHE A 687 7.59 10.95 0.68
C PHE A 687 6.12 11.15 0.28
N GLY A 688 5.29 11.76 1.14
CA GLY A 688 3.89 12.08 0.87
C GLY A 688 3.70 13.21 -0.17
N SER A 689 4.59 14.19 -0.24
CA SER A 689 4.55 15.25 -1.26
C SER A 689 4.84 14.71 -2.66
N GLU A 690 5.92 13.95 -2.83
CA GLU A 690 6.32 13.32 -4.11
C GLU A 690 5.24 12.40 -4.70
N ASN A 691 4.38 11.80 -3.86
CA ASN A 691 3.25 10.99 -4.32
C ASN A 691 2.08 11.81 -4.89
N ARG A 692 1.94 13.09 -4.48
CA ARG A 692 0.82 13.98 -4.86
C ARG A 692 1.19 14.97 -5.96
N GLU A 693 2.43 15.43 -5.98
CA GLU A 693 2.93 16.47 -6.88
C GLU A 693 3.42 15.87 -8.21
N THR A 694 3.00 16.46 -9.33
CA THR A 694 3.43 16.11 -10.71
C THR A 694 4.55 17.00 -11.23
N GLU A 695 4.71 18.18 -10.63
CA GLU A 695 5.90 19.03 -10.72
C GLU A 695 6.55 19.05 -9.32
N PHE A 696 7.33 18.02 -9.00
CA PHE A 696 7.92 17.81 -7.69
C PHE A 696 9.26 18.55 -7.55
N ASP A 697 9.34 19.51 -6.62
CA ASP A 697 10.58 20.23 -6.30
C ASP A 697 11.46 19.40 -5.35
N TRP A 698 12.31 18.56 -5.95
CA TRP A 698 13.28 17.73 -5.23
C TRP A 698 14.20 18.57 -4.32
N ASP A 699 14.64 19.74 -4.77
CA ASP A 699 15.59 20.57 -4.03
C ASP A 699 14.94 21.26 -2.83
N ALA A 700 13.67 21.68 -2.94
CA ALA A 700 12.92 22.22 -1.82
C ALA A 700 12.46 21.17 -0.79
N VAL A 701 12.17 19.93 -1.22
CA VAL A 701 11.62 18.87 -0.35
C VAL A 701 12.71 17.95 0.22
N TYR A 702 13.68 17.53 -0.60
CA TYR A 702 14.75 16.60 -0.20
C TYR A 702 16.12 17.28 -0.01
N GLY A 703 16.37 18.46 -0.58
CA GLY A 703 17.69 19.13 -0.55
C GLY A 703 18.23 19.61 0.80
N GLN A 704 17.54 19.34 1.92
CA GLN A 704 18.10 19.47 3.28
C GLN A 704 18.69 18.16 3.82
N GLY A 705 18.46 17.04 3.14
CA GLY A 705 18.92 15.71 3.54
C GLY A 705 18.15 15.11 4.73
N PHE A 706 18.39 13.83 4.95
CA PHE A 706 17.81 13.02 6.03
C PHE A 706 18.87 12.04 6.57
N ASP A 707 19.16 12.09 7.86
CA ASP A 707 20.06 11.11 8.50
C ASP A 707 19.30 9.90 9.09
N VAL A 708 17.96 9.94 9.08
CA VAL A 708 17.09 8.86 9.57
C VAL A 708 17.00 7.70 8.56
N VAL A 709 17.05 6.47 9.09
CA VAL A 709 17.08 5.23 8.29
C VAL A 709 15.93 4.27 8.65
N ASN A 710 15.74 3.96 9.93
CA ASN A 710 14.67 3.05 10.37
C ASN A 710 13.60 3.81 11.16
N PHE A 711 12.33 3.57 10.81
CA PHE A 711 11.17 4.15 11.49
C PHE A 711 10.89 3.47 12.84
N VAL A 712 11.26 2.19 12.97
CA VAL A 712 11.21 1.40 14.21
C VAL A 712 12.47 0.51 14.25
N GLU A 713 13.06 0.28 15.42
CA GLU A 713 14.09 -0.76 15.57
C GLU A 713 13.43 -2.14 15.75
N PRO A 714 13.81 -3.17 14.98
CA PRO A 714 13.14 -4.46 15.05
C PRO A 714 13.59 -5.30 16.24
N ALA A 715 12.61 -5.69 17.05
CA ALA A 715 12.77 -6.76 18.03
C ALA A 715 12.89 -8.12 17.29
N VAL A 716 14.12 -8.59 17.05
CA VAL A 716 14.42 -9.88 16.39
C VAL A 716 14.92 -10.92 17.38
N ALA A 717 14.14 -12.00 17.58
CA ALA A 717 14.51 -13.11 18.46
C ALA A 717 15.53 -14.04 17.80
N GLN A 718 16.13 -14.95 18.58
CA GLN A 718 17.00 -16.01 18.06
C GLN A 718 16.47 -17.38 18.46
N ILE A 719 16.57 -18.35 17.55
CA ILE A 719 16.22 -19.77 17.80
C ILE A 719 17.43 -20.64 17.47
N ALA A 720 17.96 -21.39 18.44
CA ALA A 720 18.87 -22.51 18.15
C ALA A 720 18.05 -23.79 18.00
N LEU A 721 18.17 -24.46 16.84
CA LEU A 721 17.35 -25.64 16.51
C LEU A 721 17.69 -26.88 17.36
N SER A 722 16.67 -27.71 17.60
CA SER A 722 16.82 -29.04 18.20
C SER A 722 17.29 -30.12 17.23
N GLY A 723 16.94 -29.96 15.94
CA GLY A 723 17.07 -31.01 14.94
C GLY A 723 15.88 -31.98 14.89
N ASP A 724 14.91 -31.88 15.82
CA ASP A 724 13.62 -32.55 15.67
C ASP A 724 12.61 -31.68 14.93
N SER A 725 12.09 -32.23 13.83
CA SER A 725 11.09 -31.62 12.97
C SER A 725 9.76 -31.24 13.66
N ILE A 726 9.36 -31.87 14.78
CA ILE A 726 8.14 -31.49 15.51
C ILE A 726 8.45 -30.32 16.44
N THR A 727 9.48 -30.45 17.27
CA THR A 727 9.98 -29.43 18.20
C THR A 727 10.31 -28.12 17.50
N ASP A 728 11.06 -28.15 16.39
CA ASP A 728 11.47 -26.96 15.65
C ASP A 728 10.28 -26.27 14.94
N MET A 729 9.33 -27.06 14.41
CA MET A 729 8.14 -26.54 13.74
C MET A 729 7.19 -25.82 14.71
N ARG A 730 6.99 -26.37 15.92
CA ARG A 730 6.13 -25.77 16.96
C ARG A 730 6.53 -24.34 17.31
N VAL A 731 7.82 -24.12 17.57
CA VAL A 731 8.33 -22.79 17.98
C VAL A 731 8.23 -21.78 16.84
N ARG A 732 8.61 -22.17 15.61
CA ARG A 732 8.48 -21.33 14.41
C ARG A 732 7.03 -20.94 14.10
N LEU A 733 6.10 -21.88 14.22
CA LEU A 733 4.67 -21.62 14.04
C LEU A 733 4.16 -20.60 15.05
N CYS A 734 4.53 -20.75 16.33
CA CYS A 734 4.12 -19.82 17.39
C CYS A 734 4.69 -18.41 17.17
N LEU A 735 5.98 -18.29 16.84
CA LEU A 735 6.58 -16.97 16.57
C LEU A 735 5.98 -16.32 15.31
N THR A 736 5.81 -17.09 14.23
CA THR A 736 5.20 -16.62 12.98
C THR A 736 3.76 -16.13 13.17
N GLU A 737 2.93 -16.90 13.89
CA GLU A 737 1.52 -16.56 14.12
C GLU A 737 1.36 -15.32 15.00
N ASN A 738 2.23 -15.16 16.02
CA ASN A 738 2.29 -13.94 16.83
C ASN A 738 2.91 -12.72 16.09
N GLY A 739 3.34 -12.88 14.83
CA GLY A 739 4.03 -11.83 14.08
C GLY A 739 5.44 -11.49 14.58
N MET A 740 6.02 -12.32 15.46
CA MET A 740 7.36 -12.12 16.01
C MET A 740 8.44 -12.51 14.99
N ARG A 741 9.46 -11.67 14.88
CA ARG A 741 10.64 -11.89 14.03
C ARG A 741 11.62 -12.83 14.74
N TYR A 742 12.23 -13.75 13.99
CA TYR A 742 13.29 -14.61 14.50
C TYR A 742 14.38 -14.86 13.45
N VAL A 743 15.60 -15.09 13.94
CA VAL A 743 16.71 -15.66 13.16
C VAL A 743 16.98 -17.07 13.68
N VAL A 744 17.17 -18.00 12.76
CA VAL A 744 17.48 -19.41 13.05
C VAL A 744 18.99 -19.61 13.09
N GLN A 745 19.48 -20.26 14.14
CA GLN A 745 20.86 -20.76 14.26
C GLN A 745 20.85 -22.29 14.05
N PRO A 746 21.72 -22.82 13.18
CA PRO A 746 21.86 -24.27 13.00
C PRO A 746 22.38 -24.91 14.31
N PRO A 747 22.09 -26.21 14.55
CA PRO A 747 22.50 -26.87 15.78
C PRO A 747 24.04 -26.96 15.87
N GLU A 748 24.61 -26.58 17.02
CA GLU A 748 26.07 -26.57 17.24
C GLU A 748 26.70 -27.98 17.21
N THR A 749 25.89 -29.03 17.37
CA THR A 749 26.31 -30.44 17.41
C THR A 749 25.35 -31.34 16.63
N MET A 750 25.82 -32.50 16.18
CA MET A 750 24.96 -33.53 15.58
C MET A 750 24.11 -34.34 16.58
N ASP A 751 24.31 -34.15 17.89
CA ASP A 751 23.43 -34.69 18.92
C ASP A 751 22.13 -33.87 19.03
N ILE A 752 21.00 -34.53 19.27
CA ILE A 752 19.68 -33.88 19.44
C ILE A 752 19.71 -33.05 20.73
N GLN A 753 19.67 -31.72 20.57
CA GLN A 753 19.58 -30.78 21.68
C GLN A 753 18.12 -30.36 21.92
N GLN A 754 17.84 -29.67 23.03
CA GLN A 754 16.56 -28.99 23.20
C GLN A 754 16.62 -27.63 22.49
N ILE A 755 15.55 -27.29 21.75
CA ILE A 755 15.39 -25.98 21.10
C ILE A 755 15.54 -24.85 22.13
N VAL A 756 16.28 -23.80 21.76
CA VAL A 756 16.51 -22.62 22.61
C VAL A 756 15.96 -21.39 21.91
N TYR A 757 15.11 -20.64 22.62
CA TYR A 757 14.67 -19.29 22.25
C TYR A 757 15.44 -18.26 23.08
N THR A 758 15.92 -17.21 22.43
CA THR A 758 16.48 -16.01 23.06
C THR A 758 15.67 -14.80 22.61
N SER A 759 15.20 -13.99 23.57
CA SER A 759 14.44 -12.77 23.29
C SER A 759 15.28 -11.70 22.58
N PRO A 760 14.65 -10.75 21.86
CA PRO A 760 15.35 -9.70 21.11
C PRO A 760 16.31 -8.81 21.92
N ASP A 761 16.02 -8.63 23.22
CA ASP A 761 16.84 -7.86 24.16
C ASP A 761 17.99 -8.70 24.78
N GLY A 762 18.09 -9.98 24.44
CA GLY A 762 19.07 -10.93 24.96
C GLY A 762 18.88 -11.33 26.43
N ASN A 763 17.86 -10.80 27.13
CA ASN A 763 17.72 -10.99 28.58
C ASN A 763 16.97 -12.29 28.96
N THR A 764 16.12 -12.82 28.07
CA THR A 764 15.29 -14.00 28.33
C THR A 764 15.72 -15.15 27.41
N VAL A 765 16.30 -16.20 28.00
CA VAL A 765 16.68 -17.44 27.31
C VAL A 765 15.82 -18.58 27.86
N ILE A 766 15.16 -19.34 26.98
CA ILE A 766 14.23 -20.41 27.34
C ILE A 766 14.52 -21.65 26.49
N THR A 767 14.46 -22.83 27.11
CA THR A 767 14.82 -24.10 26.50
C THR A 767 13.65 -25.08 26.59
N GLY A 768 13.38 -25.78 25.48
CA GLY A 768 12.23 -26.69 25.33
C GLY A 768 11.03 -26.03 24.65
N ASP A 769 10.46 -26.70 23.65
CA ASP A 769 9.37 -26.15 22.83
C ASP A 769 8.12 -25.79 23.64
N ILE A 770 7.65 -26.68 24.52
CA ILE A 770 6.46 -26.44 25.33
C ILE A 770 6.67 -25.25 26.29
N GLN A 771 7.87 -25.11 26.85
CA GLN A 771 8.25 -23.98 27.71
C GLN A 771 8.24 -22.66 26.92
N ILE A 772 8.74 -22.68 25.68
CA ILE A 772 8.69 -21.53 24.78
C ILE A 772 7.24 -21.19 24.40
N LEU A 773 6.43 -22.17 23.97
CA LEU A 773 5.01 -21.97 23.65
C LEU A 773 4.24 -21.30 24.81
N VAL A 774 4.41 -21.80 26.03
CA VAL A 774 3.76 -21.25 27.23
C VAL A 774 4.26 -19.84 27.55
N HIS A 775 5.57 -19.57 27.41
CA HIS A 775 6.11 -18.22 27.58
C HIS A 775 5.53 -17.23 26.57
N LEU A 776 5.56 -17.57 25.27
CA LEU A 776 5.07 -16.67 24.21
C LEU A 776 3.56 -16.39 24.37
N ALA A 777 2.76 -17.39 24.75
CA ALA A 777 1.34 -17.19 25.05
C ALA A 777 1.06 -16.36 26.31
N SER A 778 2.04 -16.29 27.24
CA SER A 778 1.97 -15.45 28.45
C SER A 778 2.39 -13.99 28.21
N LEU A 779 2.84 -13.64 27.01
CA LEU A 779 3.21 -12.26 26.68
C LEU A 779 1.99 -11.33 26.75
N ASN A 780 2.21 -10.21 27.44
CA ASN A 780 1.25 -9.12 27.53
C ASN A 780 1.02 -8.53 26.13
N PRO A 781 -0.23 -8.38 25.63
CA PRO A 781 -0.51 -7.74 24.34
C PRO A 781 -0.07 -6.26 24.26
N SER A 782 0.35 -5.65 25.36
CA SER A 782 1.00 -4.33 25.40
C SER A 782 2.54 -4.40 25.45
N SER A 783 3.14 -5.52 25.03
CA SER A 783 4.60 -5.68 24.96
C SER A 783 5.16 -5.07 23.68
N GLU A 784 6.35 -4.48 23.77
CA GLU A 784 7.14 -4.04 22.60
C GLU A 784 7.50 -5.20 21.65
N LEU A 785 7.40 -6.46 22.13
CA LEU A 785 7.59 -7.69 21.35
C LEU A 785 6.37 -8.07 20.50
N THR A 786 5.19 -7.53 20.80
CA THR A 786 3.91 -7.92 20.18
C THR A 786 3.40 -6.79 19.27
N ARG A 787 3.25 -7.07 17.96
CA ARG A 787 2.85 -6.04 16.98
C ARG A 787 1.41 -5.57 17.25
N PRO A 788 1.15 -4.25 17.30
CA PRO A 788 -0.21 -3.72 17.41
C PRO A 788 -1.13 -4.29 16.32
N GLY A 789 -2.34 -4.70 16.70
CA GLY A 789 -3.34 -5.28 15.79
C GLY A 789 -3.22 -6.79 15.53
N VAL A 790 -2.20 -7.48 16.06
CA VAL A 790 -2.11 -8.95 15.99
C VAL A 790 -2.64 -9.58 17.27
N GLU A 791 -3.63 -10.49 17.16
CA GLU A 791 -4.06 -11.29 18.31
C GLU A 791 -2.96 -12.29 18.71
N VAL A 792 -2.33 -12.04 19.85
CA VAL A 792 -1.33 -12.94 20.45
C VAL A 792 -1.95 -14.31 20.73
N VAL A 793 -1.33 -15.39 20.24
CA VAL A 793 -1.77 -16.78 20.44
C VAL A 793 -1.87 -17.08 21.93
N ARG A 794 -3.03 -17.54 22.38
CA ARG A 794 -3.30 -17.78 23.81
C ARG A 794 -3.05 -19.22 24.24
N GLY A 795 -3.10 -19.40 25.56
CA GLY A 795 -2.86 -20.67 26.24
C GLY A 795 -3.78 -21.81 25.81
N GLY A 796 -3.50 -23.01 26.31
CA GLY A 796 -4.21 -24.24 25.96
C GLY A 796 -4.37 -25.18 27.14
N ASP A 797 -5.41 -26.01 27.07
CA ASP A 797 -5.83 -26.97 28.10
C ASP A 797 -5.41 -28.42 27.77
N HIS A 798 -4.90 -28.67 26.55
CA HIS A 798 -4.63 -30.00 26.02
C HIS A 798 -3.15 -30.36 25.85
N LEU A 799 -2.21 -29.44 26.14
CA LEU A 799 -0.76 -29.64 25.96
C LEU A 799 -0.21 -30.94 26.59
N ILE A 800 -0.74 -31.39 27.73
CA ILE A 800 -0.30 -32.63 28.39
C ILE A 800 -0.64 -33.85 27.52
N GLN A 801 -1.88 -33.92 27.04
CA GLN A 801 -2.40 -34.99 26.19
C GLN A 801 -1.72 -34.97 24.81
N ILE A 802 -1.43 -33.78 24.29
CA ILE A 802 -0.69 -33.59 23.02
C ILE A 802 0.78 -34.02 23.17
N THR A 803 1.41 -33.74 24.31
CA THR A 803 2.76 -34.23 24.63
C THR A 803 2.77 -35.75 24.71
N GLN A 804 1.78 -36.36 25.38
CA GLN A 804 1.61 -37.82 25.43
C GLN A 804 1.40 -38.45 24.04
N LEU A 805 0.67 -37.78 23.13
CA LEU A 805 0.56 -38.22 21.73
C LEU A 805 1.93 -38.21 21.03
N GLY A 806 2.73 -37.16 21.22
CA GLY A 806 4.07 -37.04 20.67
C GLY A 806 5.01 -38.15 21.16
N THR A 807 5.03 -38.41 22.49
CA THR A 807 5.80 -39.52 23.07
C THR A 807 5.38 -40.87 22.49
N ALA A 808 4.07 -41.16 22.48
CA ALA A 808 3.54 -42.43 21.97
C ALA A 808 3.79 -42.62 20.46
N TRP A 809 3.81 -41.53 19.69
CA TRP A 809 4.19 -41.57 18.28
C TRP A 809 5.69 -41.88 18.10
N HIS A 810 6.56 -41.24 18.89
CA HIS A 810 8.00 -41.52 18.86
C HIS A 810 8.32 -42.97 19.28
N GLU A 811 7.69 -43.48 20.35
CA GLU A 811 7.78 -44.88 20.75
C GLU A 811 7.28 -45.83 19.66
N TYR A 812 6.18 -45.50 18.98
CA TYR A 812 5.66 -46.26 17.85
C TYR A 812 6.66 -46.31 16.68
N LEU A 813 7.35 -45.21 16.37
CA LEU A 813 8.41 -45.20 15.35
C LEU A 813 9.62 -46.06 15.76
N LEU A 814 10.10 -45.93 17.01
CA LEU A 814 11.18 -46.75 17.55
C LEU A 814 10.84 -48.25 17.58
N SER A 815 9.56 -48.60 17.74
CA SER A 815 9.10 -50.00 17.72
C SER A 815 9.19 -50.67 16.34
N GLY A 816 9.37 -49.89 15.26
CA GLY A 816 9.35 -50.39 13.87
C GLY A 816 7.99 -50.95 13.42
N SER A 817 6.93 -50.69 14.18
CA SER A 817 5.62 -51.32 13.97
C SER A 817 4.98 -50.91 12.64
N LYS A 818 4.43 -51.92 11.95
CA LYS A 818 3.56 -51.76 10.77
C LYS A 818 2.07 -51.81 11.11
N ALA A 819 1.72 -51.99 12.39
CA ALA A 819 0.34 -51.85 12.85
C ALA A 819 -0.09 -50.37 12.76
N GLU A 820 -1.40 -50.13 12.80
CA GLU A 820 -1.97 -48.79 12.78
C GLU A 820 -1.72 -48.03 14.10
N PHE A 821 -1.49 -46.71 14.01
CA PHE A 821 -1.31 -45.85 15.18
C PHE A 821 -2.66 -45.51 15.82
N GLY A 822 -3.15 -46.42 16.68
CA GLY A 822 -4.53 -46.44 17.17
C GLY A 822 -5.02 -45.15 17.85
N LEU A 823 -4.13 -44.32 18.39
CA LEU A 823 -4.46 -43.06 19.07
C LEU A 823 -5.12 -42.01 18.17
N LEU A 824 -4.96 -42.09 16.83
CA LEU A 824 -5.70 -41.23 15.89
C LEU A 824 -7.22 -41.33 16.09
N SER A 825 -7.71 -42.51 16.50
CA SER A 825 -9.14 -42.74 16.72
C SER A 825 -9.70 -41.90 17.87
N SER A 826 -8.97 -41.78 18.99
CA SER A 826 -9.39 -40.92 20.12
C SER A 826 -9.27 -39.43 19.83
N TRP A 827 -8.32 -39.01 18.97
CA TRP A 827 -8.21 -37.60 18.55
C TRP A 827 -9.29 -37.22 17.53
N ASN A 828 -9.68 -38.12 16.63
CA ASN A 828 -10.83 -37.93 15.75
C ASN A 828 -12.13 -37.76 16.55
N GLU A 829 -12.36 -38.58 17.58
CA GLU A 829 -13.54 -38.45 18.43
C GLU A 829 -13.52 -37.17 19.27
N ARG A 830 -12.38 -36.76 19.83
CA ARG A 830 -12.26 -35.45 20.53
C ARG A 830 -12.64 -34.28 19.63
N LEU A 831 -12.20 -34.30 18.37
CA LEU A 831 -12.54 -33.27 17.39
C LEU A 831 -14.01 -33.35 16.91
N ARG A 832 -14.65 -34.53 16.97
CA ARG A 832 -16.11 -34.66 16.76
C ARG A 832 -16.90 -34.07 17.93
N GLU A 833 -16.47 -34.30 19.16
CA GLU A 833 -17.20 -33.89 20.37
C GLU A 833 -17.10 -32.38 20.67
N ALA A 834 -16.08 -31.71 20.15
CA ALA A 834 -15.89 -30.27 20.35
C ALA A 834 -16.82 -29.38 19.49
N ASP A 835 -17.23 -29.84 18.30
CA ASP A 835 -17.95 -29.07 17.26
C ASP A 835 -17.31 -27.69 16.96
N GLN A 836 -15.98 -27.63 17.05
CA GLN A 836 -15.19 -26.39 17.09
C GLN A 836 -14.27 -26.22 15.88
N HIS A 837 -13.81 -24.97 15.69
CA HIS A 837 -12.89 -24.63 14.61
C HIS A 837 -11.44 -25.03 14.93
N TYR A 838 -11.10 -25.05 16.22
CA TYR A 838 -9.79 -25.39 16.77
C TYR A 838 -9.97 -26.37 17.93
N ILE A 839 -8.87 -26.96 18.42
CA ILE A 839 -8.94 -28.03 19.44
C ILE A 839 -9.51 -27.58 20.79
N SER A 840 -9.38 -26.28 21.09
CA SER A 840 -9.77 -25.67 22.37
C SER A 840 -10.71 -24.46 22.19
N GLY A 841 -11.34 -24.29 21.01
CA GLY A 841 -12.37 -23.26 20.82
C GLY A 841 -12.60 -22.76 19.39
N SER A 842 -13.07 -21.51 19.30
CA SER A 842 -13.26 -20.74 18.07
C SER A 842 -12.01 -20.02 17.58
N ALA A 843 -10.97 -19.90 18.42
CA ALA A 843 -9.68 -19.27 18.12
C ALA A 843 -8.53 -20.29 18.16
N LEU A 844 -7.44 -19.99 17.44
CA LEU A 844 -6.22 -20.81 17.44
C LEU A 844 -5.47 -20.66 18.77
N THR A 845 -5.00 -21.77 19.32
CA THR A 845 -4.29 -21.82 20.62
C THR A 845 -2.93 -22.49 20.50
N ILE A 846 -2.10 -22.42 21.55
CA ILE A 846 -0.87 -23.22 21.61
C ILE A 846 -1.11 -24.73 21.61
N ASP A 847 -2.32 -25.21 21.92
CA ASP A 847 -2.66 -26.63 21.72
C ASP A 847 -2.66 -27.00 20.23
N ASP A 848 -3.24 -26.17 19.36
CA ASP A 848 -3.26 -26.42 17.92
C ASP A 848 -1.85 -26.40 17.33
N ILE A 849 -1.04 -25.43 17.76
CA ILE A 849 0.37 -25.30 17.36
C ILE A 849 1.20 -26.49 17.87
N ALA A 850 0.89 -27.03 19.06
CA ALA A 850 1.55 -28.22 19.58
C ALA A 850 1.10 -29.52 18.89
N LEU A 851 -0.17 -29.63 18.51
CA LEU A 851 -0.74 -30.85 17.92
C LEU A 851 -0.43 -30.99 16.43
N TRP A 852 -0.62 -29.94 15.63
CA TRP A 852 -0.60 -30.07 14.17
C TRP A 852 0.74 -30.59 13.61
N PRO A 853 1.93 -30.21 14.12
CA PRO A 853 3.20 -30.79 13.67
C PRO A 853 3.31 -32.31 13.90
N ILE A 854 2.69 -32.87 14.96
CA ILE A 854 2.63 -34.33 15.14
C ILE A 854 1.77 -34.96 14.04
N LEU A 855 0.58 -34.39 13.78
CA LEU A 855 -0.32 -34.87 12.73
C LEU A 855 0.33 -34.78 11.34
N HIS A 856 1.06 -33.69 11.06
CA HIS A 856 1.80 -33.51 9.81
C HIS A 856 2.95 -34.52 9.65
N GLN A 857 3.68 -34.87 10.72
CA GLN A 857 4.70 -35.91 10.64
C GLN A 857 4.07 -37.31 10.45
N ILE A 858 2.95 -37.60 11.14
CA ILE A 858 2.17 -38.83 10.93
C ILE A 858 1.71 -38.93 9.48
N GLU A 859 1.16 -37.85 8.92
CA GLU A 859 0.67 -37.82 7.55
C GLU A 859 1.80 -37.99 6.54
N THR A 860 2.90 -37.26 6.70
CA THR A 860 4.09 -37.35 5.83
C THR A 860 4.68 -38.76 5.81
N GLN A 861 4.58 -39.52 6.90
CA GLN A 861 5.14 -40.88 7.01
C GLN A 861 4.13 -42.01 6.71
N LYS A 862 2.82 -41.75 6.68
CA LYS A 862 1.79 -42.81 6.60
C LYS A 862 0.67 -42.55 5.59
N GLY A 863 0.32 -41.29 5.29
CA GLY A 863 -0.77 -40.93 4.37
C GLY A 863 -2.15 -41.47 4.80
N VAL A 864 -2.57 -41.14 6.03
CA VAL A 864 -3.77 -41.71 6.68
C VAL A 864 -4.79 -40.67 7.17
N ILE A 865 -4.48 -39.37 7.08
CA ILE A 865 -5.29 -38.27 7.58
C ILE A 865 -6.03 -37.55 6.44
N SER A 866 -5.34 -37.11 5.38
CA SER A 866 -5.95 -36.27 4.35
C SER A 866 -6.92 -37.06 3.46
N GLY A 867 -8.17 -36.60 3.39
CA GLY A 867 -9.23 -37.30 2.65
C GLY A 867 -9.67 -38.61 3.31
N SER A 868 -9.26 -38.85 4.56
CA SER A 868 -9.52 -40.11 5.27
C SER A 868 -10.99 -40.24 5.65
N SER A 869 -11.70 -41.16 5.00
CA SER A 869 -13.08 -41.54 5.35
C SER A 869 -13.20 -42.17 6.73
N ARG A 870 -12.07 -42.62 7.31
CA ARG A 870 -12.00 -43.18 8.67
C ARG A 870 -11.76 -42.12 9.74
N TYR A 871 -11.07 -41.03 9.39
CA TYR A 871 -10.72 -39.94 10.29
C TYR A 871 -11.21 -38.57 9.76
N PRO A 872 -12.52 -38.40 9.46
CA PRO A 872 -13.03 -37.23 8.75
C PRO A 872 -12.87 -35.91 9.53
N TYR A 873 -12.96 -35.96 10.87
CA TYR A 873 -12.80 -34.77 11.70
C TYR A 873 -11.33 -34.35 11.79
N LEU A 874 -10.41 -35.31 11.92
CA LEU A 874 -8.97 -35.07 11.80
C LEU A 874 -8.59 -34.57 10.39
N SER A 875 -9.15 -35.14 9.31
CA SER A 875 -8.91 -34.66 7.94
C SER A 875 -9.35 -33.20 7.77
N THR A 876 -10.52 -32.84 8.29
CA THR A 876 -11.08 -31.49 8.18
C THR A 876 -10.27 -30.49 9.02
N TYR A 877 -9.88 -30.87 10.24
CA TYR A 877 -9.00 -30.07 11.10
C TYR A 877 -7.61 -29.89 10.48
N TYR A 878 -6.98 -30.97 10.04
CA TYR A 878 -5.64 -30.96 9.43
C TYR A 878 -5.58 -30.00 8.24
N GLN A 879 -6.53 -30.11 7.30
CA GLN A 879 -6.62 -29.23 6.13
C GLN A 879 -6.99 -27.77 6.47
N ARG A 880 -7.70 -27.52 7.58
CA ARG A 880 -8.01 -26.16 8.06
C ARG A 880 -6.74 -25.46 8.58
N ILE A 881 -5.93 -26.16 9.36
CA ILE A 881 -4.67 -25.62 9.90
C ILE A 881 -3.61 -25.50 8.79
N GLU A 882 -3.48 -26.52 7.93
CA GLU A 882 -2.55 -26.54 6.78
C GLU A 882 -2.72 -25.33 5.85
N LYS A 883 -3.94 -24.82 5.70
CA LYS A 883 -4.27 -23.63 4.89
C LYS A 883 -3.94 -22.30 5.57
N ARG A 884 -3.56 -22.24 6.86
CA ARG A 884 -3.17 -20.97 7.50
C ARG A 884 -1.87 -20.44 6.91
N GLY A 885 -1.75 -19.11 6.84
CA GLY A 885 -0.58 -18.42 6.31
C GLY A 885 0.71 -18.80 7.03
N CYS A 886 0.67 -18.92 8.37
CA CYS A 886 1.79 -19.33 9.21
C CYS A 886 2.30 -20.75 8.90
N VAL A 887 1.41 -21.70 8.63
CA VAL A 887 1.77 -23.09 8.33
C VAL A 887 2.44 -23.18 6.97
N ARG A 888 1.83 -22.59 5.93
CA ARG A 888 2.44 -22.50 4.59
C ARG A 888 3.82 -21.80 4.62
N VAL A 889 3.99 -20.82 5.49
CA VAL A 889 5.29 -20.17 5.75
C VAL A 889 6.31 -21.14 6.35
N VAL A 890 6.02 -21.75 7.49
CA VAL A 890 7.01 -22.57 8.23
C VAL A 890 7.36 -23.86 7.48
N LEU A 891 6.40 -24.43 6.75
CA LEU A 891 6.66 -25.55 5.84
C LEU A 891 7.64 -25.16 4.73
N ASN A 892 7.53 -23.97 4.15
CA ASN A 892 8.44 -23.50 3.11
C ASN A 892 9.84 -23.22 3.67
N GLU A 893 9.95 -22.57 4.84
CA GLU A 893 11.24 -22.37 5.54
C GLU A 893 11.95 -23.72 5.79
N MET A 894 11.25 -24.67 6.42
CA MET A 894 11.76 -26.00 6.72
C MET A 894 11.89 -26.92 5.49
N ALA A 895 11.40 -26.51 4.32
CA ALA A 895 11.67 -27.20 3.05
C ALA A 895 12.94 -26.66 2.38
N HIS A 896 13.14 -25.34 2.41
CA HIS A 896 14.33 -24.70 1.86
C HIS A 896 15.60 -25.13 2.60
N GLU A 897 15.55 -25.19 3.94
CA GLU A 897 16.63 -25.70 4.79
C GLU A 897 16.98 -27.18 4.60
N ARG A 898 16.09 -27.97 3.98
CA ARG A 898 16.34 -29.37 3.60
C ARG A 898 16.81 -29.53 2.14
N SER A 899 17.06 -28.43 1.45
CA SER A 899 17.54 -28.39 0.05
C SER A 899 18.94 -27.79 -0.12
N HIS A 900 19.57 -27.38 0.98
CA HIS A 900 20.97 -26.98 1.11
C HIS A 900 21.73 -27.98 2.00
#